data_AF-A0A535R4W7-F1
#
_entry.id   AF-A0A535R4W7-F1
#
_cell.length_a   1.000
_cell.length_b   1.000
_cell.length_c   1.000
_cell.angle_alpha   90.00
_cell.angle_beta   90.00
_cell.angle_gamma   90.00
#
_symmetry.space_group_name_H-M   'P 1'
#
loop_
_entity.id
_entity.type
_entity.pdbx_description
1 polymer ?
#
loop_
_entity_poly.entity_id
_entity_poly.type
_entity_poly.pdbx_seq_one_letter_code
_entity_poly.pdbx_strand_id
1 'polypeptide(L)'
;MILCSLQRMYWNSTMRRGSTRVNVLTMPGKRLFLTGDEAVARAALEAGVEVATGYPGNPSTKAITALIPIAQHYGITVEWSVNEKVALEVATGAAWAGKRSFVAMKMSGVNVMADSLLSIAHSGVLGAMVIYTVDDVGVYYGMVEQDTRYYAQLTSLPLFMPASPEEAYSMTHLAFHVSQQTGAPVFVLGTTAVANAITAMKVGKLERDAYKHPAYFPRDLAKFTKAAPQWCRDQHAEAIKRLDQAGELCRKLAADGANGTKGTNETNATDGRLGPVFTLPATAQSEQGKRLGIIVAGVSFTYLQELRQRSPAWFAHVPVLKLGIVNPLPQQEIRDFLARVDHVLVLEELDPLIETQVLALIAEAGLHVKVYGKRDGLLPRVGDYSQELVQITLAKVDELVGRPQAWTSVRDVGMTGGMQEMPRQTSMNGNLLPAQKASPAVSAPPRSLEFCPGCPHRMTYYALNRAIEQLGYTQDDVITAGDVGCTIIGMNAPLDTCWTEVSMGASIGIAQGLKQAGIERPVLAAMGDGTFYHNGIAGLLNAVQSGVNLTLIILDNSRSAMTGMQPDPGTGKRADGSPSVSADIAMIVRGCGVEYVKRSNPYDLPKMIDTLQDAMHHPGVSVVIAEAPCTTQGVLIHEPVQVDQDACMAGRGCEDTPCYHKVGCPSVLLSLEDLKPRVAIDTATCVACGLCVAACPFDAIQPTAAREEQEGAINRTPTVFAGLQLRHMLQD
;
A
#
# COMPACT_ATOMS: atom_id res chain seq x y z
N MET A 1 7.63 19.75 28.62
CA MET A 1 6.65 19.44 29.70
C MET A 1 5.38 20.26 29.61
N ILE A 2 5.43 21.61 29.48
CA ILE A 2 4.22 22.48 29.39
C ILE A 2 3.30 22.14 28.20
N LEU A 3 3.85 21.81 27.02
CA LEU A 3 3.08 21.33 25.86
C LEU A 3 2.35 20.01 26.13
N CYS A 4 2.98 19.09 26.87
CA CYS A 4 2.40 17.81 27.26
C CYS A 4 1.30 17.99 28.32
N SER A 5 1.44 18.99 29.20
CA SER A 5 0.41 19.42 30.17
C SER A 5 -0.80 20.04 29.47
N LEU A 6 -0.59 20.88 28.45
CA LEU A 6 -1.65 21.47 27.63
C LEU A 6 -2.37 20.42 26.77
N GLN A 7 -1.64 19.46 26.18
CA GLN A 7 -2.23 18.32 25.49
C GLN A 7 -3.02 17.41 26.43
N ARG A 8 -2.54 17.15 27.66
CA ARG A 8 -3.31 16.42 28.69
C ARG A 8 -4.57 17.17 29.10
N MET A 9 -4.52 18.50 29.20
CA MET A 9 -5.72 19.31 29.45
C MET A 9 -6.70 19.26 28.28
N TYR A 10 -6.21 19.30 27.03
CA TYR A 10 -7.03 19.15 25.83
C TYR A 10 -7.69 17.75 25.77
N TRP A 11 -6.91 16.69 26.05
CA TRP A 11 -7.34 15.30 26.09
C TRP A 11 -8.37 15.02 27.20
N ASN A 12 -8.11 15.50 28.42
CA ASN A 12 -9.06 15.35 29.54
C ASN A 12 -10.31 16.22 29.37
N SER A 13 -10.25 17.30 28.59
CA SER A 13 -11.41 18.13 28.28
C SER A 13 -12.29 17.57 27.15
N THR A 14 -11.73 16.71 26.28
CA THR A 14 -12.44 16.10 25.13
C THR A 14 -13.18 14.81 25.50
N MET A 15 -12.77 14.10 26.56
CA MET A 15 -13.43 12.85 27.01
C MET A 15 -14.55 13.03 28.05
N ARG A 16 -14.90 14.24 28.49
CA ARG A 16 -16.06 14.43 29.38
C ARG A 16 -17.36 14.18 28.61
N ARG A 17 -17.94 12.99 28.82
CA ARG A 17 -19.29 12.58 28.41
C ARG A 17 -20.31 13.68 28.77
N GLY A 18 -21.09 14.13 27.78
CA GLY A 18 -22.36 14.82 28.01
C GLY A 18 -22.49 16.29 27.54
N SER A 19 -21.46 16.89 26.94
CA SER A 19 -21.58 18.24 26.35
C SER A 19 -21.37 18.14 24.85
N THR A 20 -22.43 18.36 24.05
CA THR A 20 -22.37 18.67 22.61
C THR A 20 -21.53 19.94 22.38
N ARG A 21 -20.21 19.82 22.49
CA ARG A 21 -19.30 20.85 21.98
C ARG A 21 -19.39 20.77 20.46
N VAL A 22 -19.77 21.88 19.85
CA VAL A 22 -19.82 22.01 18.40
C VAL A 22 -18.42 21.73 17.86
N ASN A 23 -18.27 20.66 17.08
CA ASN A 23 -16.99 20.34 16.45
C ASN A 23 -16.72 21.42 15.38
N VAL A 24 -15.49 21.95 15.36
CA VAL A 24 -15.10 23.04 14.45
C VAL A 24 -15.35 22.68 12.98
N LEU A 25 -15.19 21.41 12.61
CA LEU A 25 -15.46 20.89 11.27
C LEU A 25 -16.94 20.91 10.90
N THR A 26 -17.86 21.07 11.86
CA THR A 26 -19.32 20.97 11.65
C THR A 26 -20.06 22.27 11.95
N MET A 27 -19.33 23.32 12.36
CA MET A 27 -19.93 24.60 12.72
C MET A 27 -20.72 25.18 11.53
N PRO A 28 -21.99 25.60 11.76
CA PRO A 28 -22.77 26.26 10.73
C PRO A 28 -22.16 27.62 10.42
N GLY A 29 -21.76 27.83 9.16
CA GLY A 29 -21.17 29.09 8.73
C GLY A 29 -20.53 28.98 7.36
N LYS A 30 -20.46 30.10 6.63
CA LYS A 30 -19.72 30.16 5.36
C LYS A 30 -18.21 30.25 5.56
N ARG A 31 -17.73 30.66 6.74
CA ARG A 31 -16.30 30.81 7.05
C ARG A 31 -15.97 30.21 8.40
N LEU A 32 -14.90 29.43 8.46
CA LEU A 32 -14.39 28.77 9.67
C LEU A 32 -12.91 29.09 9.85
N PHE A 33 -12.47 29.19 11.10
CA PHE A 33 -11.06 29.27 11.44
C PHE A 33 -10.54 27.85 11.64
N LEU A 34 -9.76 27.36 10.68
CA LEU A 34 -9.25 25.98 10.69
C LEU A 34 -7.73 26.02 10.59
N THR A 35 -7.08 25.11 11.31
CA THR A 35 -5.70 24.71 11.05
C THR A 35 -5.58 24.00 9.70
N GLY A 36 -4.37 23.86 9.13
CA GLY A 36 -4.17 23.05 7.92
C GLY A 36 -4.66 21.61 8.04
N ASP A 37 -4.37 20.95 9.17
CA ASP A 37 -4.87 19.61 9.45
C ASP A 37 -6.41 19.53 9.52
N GLU A 38 -7.05 20.48 10.21
CA GLU A 38 -8.50 20.56 10.29
C GLU A 38 -9.12 20.89 8.92
N ALA A 39 -8.41 21.64 8.09
CA ALA A 39 -8.81 21.96 6.73
C ALA A 39 -8.84 20.71 5.85
N VAL A 40 -7.80 19.87 5.93
CA VAL A 40 -7.76 18.55 5.27
C VAL A 40 -8.87 17.64 5.78
N ALA A 41 -9.06 17.56 7.11
CA ALA A 41 -10.13 16.75 7.71
C ALA A 41 -11.53 17.23 7.26
N ARG A 42 -11.75 18.55 7.22
CA ARG A 42 -12.99 19.15 6.73
C ARG A 42 -13.24 18.81 5.26
N ALA A 43 -12.21 18.88 4.42
CA ALA A 43 -12.30 18.51 3.02
C ALA A 43 -12.59 17.02 2.84
N ALA A 44 -11.92 16.13 3.57
CA ALA A 44 -12.20 14.70 3.53
C ALA A 44 -13.63 14.38 3.95
N LEU A 45 -14.13 15.07 4.99
CA LEU A 45 -15.51 14.95 5.43
C LEU A 45 -16.49 15.38 4.33
N GLU A 46 -16.30 16.55 3.73
CA GLU A 46 -17.13 17.05 2.63
C GLU A 46 -17.04 16.17 1.39
N ALA A 47 -15.87 15.61 1.10
CA ALA A 47 -15.66 14.64 0.02
C ALA A 47 -16.27 13.26 0.34
N GLY A 48 -16.98 13.08 1.45
CA GLY A 48 -17.71 11.84 1.73
C GLY A 48 -16.80 10.66 2.10
N VAL A 49 -15.67 10.91 2.77
CA VAL A 49 -14.84 9.83 3.34
C VAL A 49 -15.68 8.90 4.23
N GLU A 50 -15.53 7.60 4.09
CA GLU A 50 -16.25 6.61 4.90
C GLU A 50 -15.36 5.92 5.93
N VAL A 51 -14.08 5.73 5.60
CA VAL A 51 -13.07 5.14 6.49
C VAL A 51 -11.86 6.06 6.57
N ALA A 52 -11.51 6.51 7.78
CA ALA A 52 -10.35 7.34 8.04
C ALA A 52 -9.45 6.68 9.09
N THR A 53 -8.18 6.48 8.76
CA THR A 53 -7.20 5.82 9.63
C THR A 53 -5.96 6.67 9.81
N GLY A 54 -5.17 6.39 10.84
CA GLY A 54 -3.86 7.00 10.99
C GLY A 54 -3.09 6.42 12.15
N TYR A 55 -1.85 6.84 12.30
CA TYR A 55 -1.06 6.61 13.50
C TYR A 55 -0.67 7.96 14.11
N PRO A 56 -0.70 8.12 15.44
CA PRO A 56 -0.42 9.40 16.07
C PRO A 56 1.00 9.89 15.75
N GLY A 57 1.10 11.02 15.06
CA GLY A 57 2.37 11.59 14.64
C GLY A 57 2.23 13.06 14.28
N ASN A 58 2.69 13.95 15.16
CA ASN A 58 2.77 15.37 14.82
C ASN A 58 3.77 15.57 13.67
N PRO A 59 3.51 16.51 12.76
CA PRO A 59 2.47 17.55 12.82
C PRO A 59 1.08 17.16 12.27
N SER A 60 0.85 15.94 11.77
CA SER A 60 -0.39 15.52 11.08
C SER A 60 -1.57 15.09 11.98
N THR A 61 -1.32 14.91 13.29
CA THR A 61 -2.24 14.25 14.23
C THR A 61 -3.63 14.89 14.30
N LYS A 62 -3.75 16.20 14.07
CA LYS A 62 -5.04 16.89 14.26
C LYS A 62 -6.06 16.48 13.20
N ALA A 63 -5.62 15.99 12.03
CA ALA A 63 -6.53 15.58 10.96
C ALA A 63 -7.48 14.46 11.41
N ILE A 64 -6.93 13.36 11.96
CA ILE A 64 -7.74 12.25 12.49
C ILE A 64 -8.44 12.63 13.79
N THR A 65 -7.74 13.35 14.67
CA THR A 65 -8.31 13.81 15.96
C THR A 65 -9.58 14.64 15.77
N ALA A 66 -9.64 15.46 14.72
CA ALA A 66 -10.80 16.31 14.44
C ALA A 66 -12.02 15.49 13.93
N LEU A 67 -11.80 14.34 13.29
CA LEU A 67 -12.85 13.46 12.76
C LEU A 67 -13.46 12.54 13.84
N ILE A 68 -12.69 12.11 14.84
CA ILE A 68 -13.14 11.15 15.87
C ILE A 68 -14.46 11.59 16.56
N PRO A 69 -14.61 12.82 17.08
CA PRO A 69 -15.80 13.21 17.84
C PRO A 69 -17.09 13.25 17.01
N ILE A 70 -16.98 13.27 15.68
CA ILE A 70 -18.11 13.35 14.76
C ILE A 70 -18.37 12.04 14.01
N ALA A 71 -17.53 11.02 14.25
CA ALA A 71 -17.54 9.77 13.50
C ALA A 71 -18.92 9.08 13.53
N GLN A 72 -19.46 8.86 14.73
CA GLN A 72 -20.76 8.24 14.94
C GLN A 72 -21.91 9.05 14.34
N HIS A 73 -21.86 10.38 14.44
CA HIS A 73 -22.92 11.26 13.92
C HIS A 73 -23.04 11.18 12.40
N TYR A 74 -21.90 10.98 11.73
CA TYR A 74 -21.78 10.96 10.28
C TYR A 74 -21.69 9.56 9.67
N GLY A 75 -21.79 8.51 10.51
CA GLY A 75 -21.67 7.12 10.08
C GLY A 75 -20.34 6.80 9.39
N ILE A 76 -19.25 7.41 9.85
CA ILE A 76 -17.90 7.12 9.34
C ILE A 76 -17.11 6.31 10.36
N THR A 77 -16.24 5.46 9.87
CA THR A 77 -15.25 4.76 10.68
C THR A 77 -14.00 5.62 10.78
N VAL A 78 -13.59 5.94 12.01
CA VAL A 78 -12.36 6.71 12.27
C VAL A 78 -11.58 5.98 13.34
N GLU A 79 -10.34 5.60 13.05
CA GLU A 79 -9.49 4.90 14.02
C GLU A 79 -8.04 5.40 14.04
N TRP A 80 -7.45 5.28 15.23
CA TRP A 80 -6.00 5.24 15.37
C TRP A 80 -5.57 3.79 15.31
N SER A 81 -4.80 3.45 14.29
CA SER A 81 -4.27 2.11 14.13
C SER A 81 -2.98 1.92 14.94
N VAL A 82 -2.53 0.69 15.12
CA VAL A 82 -1.32 0.38 15.92
C VAL A 82 0.00 0.86 15.31
N ASN A 83 0.04 1.05 13.99
CA ASN A 83 1.13 1.66 13.23
C ASN A 83 0.62 2.13 11.86
N GLU A 84 1.48 2.83 11.11
CA GLU A 84 1.14 3.42 9.80
C GLU A 84 0.89 2.38 8.70
N LYS A 85 1.59 1.24 8.75
CA LYS A 85 1.41 0.14 7.81
C LYS A 85 -0.02 -0.41 7.89
N VAL A 86 -0.47 -0.74 9.09
CA VAL A 86 -1.82 -1.25 9.34
C VAL A 86 -2.87 -0.17 9.02
N ALA A 87 -2.60 1.10 9.36
CA ALA A 87 -3.49 2.21 9.00
C ALA A 87 -3.73 2.27 7.48
N LEU A 88 -2.67 2.18 6.69
CA LEU A 88 -2.77 2.17 5.23
C LEU A 88 -3.53 0.94 4.71
N GLU A 89 -3.29 -0.24 5.27
CA GLU A 89 -3.95 -1.49 4.87
C GLU A 89 -5.46 -1.44 5.12
N VAL A 90 -5.89 -0.93 6.27
CA VAL A 90 -7.33 -0.75 6.58
C VAL A 90 -7.97 0.25 5.63
N ALA A 91 -7.33 1.40 5.37
CA ALA A 91 -7.80 2.38 4.39
C ALA A 91 -7.87 1.78 2.97
N THR A 92 -6.94 0.89 2.64
CA THR A 92 -6.88 0.21 1.34
C THR A 92 -8.01 -0.80 1.19
N GLY A 93 -8.29 -1.62 2.21
CA GLY A 93 -9.44 -2.53 2.20
C GLY A 93 -10.75 -1.78 1.91
N ALA A 94 -10.92 -0.60 2.50
CA ALA A 94 -12.07 0.25 2.21
C ALA A 94 -12.08 0.82 0.78
N ALA A 95 -10.93 1.31 0.29
CA ALA A 95 -10.82 1.82 -1.07
C ALA A 95 -11.01 0.73 -2.15
N TRP A 96 -10.60 -0.50 -1.86
CA TRP A 96 -10.84 -1.67 -2.69
C TRP A 96 -12.29 -2.14 -2.64
N ALA A 97 -13.02 -1.90 -1.56
CA ALA A 97 -14.46 -2.09 -1.50
C ALA A 97 -15.28 -1.00 -2.22
N GLY A 98 -14.61 -0.09 -2.95
CA GLY A 98 -15.26 1.00 -3.68
C GLY A 98 -15.54 2.25 -2.84
N LYS A 99 -15.09 2.31 -1.58
CA LYS A 99 -15.34 3.45 -0.69
C LYS A 99 -14.28 4.54 -0.80
N ARG A 100 -14.59 5.71 -0.27
CA ARG A 100 -13.62 6.79 -0.08
C ARG A 100 -12.90 6.60 1.25
N SER A 101 -11.58 6.48 1.21
CA SER A 101 -10.75 6.34 2.40
C SER A 101 -9.71 7.46 2.52
N PHE A 102 -9.32 7.71 3.77
CA PHE A 102 -8.35 8.72 4.14
C PHE A 102 -7.36 8.13 5.13
N VAL A 103 -6.06 8.32 4.90
CA VAL A 103 -5.03 7.92 5.85
C VAL A 103 -4.12 9.09 6.15
N ALA A 104 -3.82 9.32 7.44
CA ALA A 104 -2.96 10.41 7.87
C ALA A 104 -1.79 9.96 8.74
N MET A 105 -0.61 10.51 8.49
CA MET A 105 0.62 10.26 9.25
C MET A 105 1.67 11.35 9.02
N LYS A 106 2.74 11.36 9.81
CA LYS A 106 3.93 12.18 9.52
C LYS A 106 4.86 11.46 8.52
N MET A 107 5.80 12.19 7.93
CA MET A 107 6.77 11.68 6.96
C MET A 107 7.51 10.40 7.38
N SER A 108 7.91 10.26 8.65
CA SER A 108 8.57 9.02 9.12
C SER A 108 7.65 7.80 9.03
N GLY A 109 6.34 8.02 9.12
CA GLY A 109 5.31 7.01 8.97
C GLY A 109 5.24 6.47 7.54
N VAL A 110 5.59 7.28 6.55
CA VAL A 110 5.69 6.86 5.14
C VAL A 110 6.73 5.74 5.00
N ASN A 111 7.84 5.78 5.76
CA ASN A 111 8.80 4.68 5.80
C ASN A 111 8.21 3.38 6.35
N VAL A 112 7.39 3.48 7.39
CA VAL A 112 6.77 2.32 8.05
C VAL A 112 5.75 1.68 7.11
N MET A 113 4.93 2.47 6.41
CA MET A 113 3.94 1.96 5.47
C MET A 113 4.50 1.61 4.08
N ALA A 114 5.76 1.97 3.77
CA ALA A 114 6.35 1.83 2.44
C ALA A 114 6.23 0.41 1.86
N ASP A 115 6.37 -0.60 2.73
CA ASP A 115 6.26 -2.02 2.39
C ASP A 115 4.90 -2.36 1.75
N SER A 116 3.79 -1.90 2.35
CA SER A 116 2.45 -2.09 1.76
C SER A 116 2.17 -1.08 0.64
N LEU A 117 2.63 0.16 0.79
CA LEU A 117 2.35 1.26 -0.14
C LEU A 117 2.77 0.94 -1.57
N LEU A 118 3.95 0.35 -1.77
CA LEU A 118 4.46 -0.02 -3.09
C LEU A 118 3.49 -0.95 -3.84
N SER A 119 3.10 -2.05 -3.20
CA SER A 119 2.17 -3.03 -3.77
C SER A 119 0.79 -2.44 -4.03
N ILE A 120 0.30 -1.60 -3.11
CA ILE A 120 -1.02 -0.96 -3.21
C ILE A 120 -1.05 0.07 -4.34
N ALA A 121 0.00 0.87 -4.50
CA ALA A 121 0.13 1.84 -5.58
C ALA A 121 0.02 1.17 -6.96
N HIS A 122 0.64 -0.01 -7.11
CA HIS A 122 0.60 -0.79 -8.34
C HIS A 122 -0.79 -1.36 -8.62
N SER A 123 -1.47 -1.87 -7.59
CA SER A 123 -2.87 -2.34 -7.69
C SER A 123 -3.86 -1.21 -8.01
N GLY A 124 -3.61 0.00 -7.51
CA GLY A 124 -4.59 1.09 -7.53
C GLY A 124 -5.77 0.79 -6.61
N VAL A 125 -6.82 1.60 -6.71
CA VAL A 125 -8.05 1.50 -5.91
C VAL A 125 -9.30 1.45 -6.80
N LEU A 126 -10.44 1.07 -6.22
CA LEU A 126 -11.74 1.06 -6.91
C LEU A 126 -12.61 2.27 -6.53
N GLY A 127 -12.53 2.72 -5.28
CA GLY A 127 -13.12 3.96 -4.80
C GLY A 127 -12.13 5.13 -4.96
N ALA A 128 -11.82 5.81 -3.86
CA ALA A 128 -10.79 6.84 -3.82
C ALA A 128 -10.01 6.75 -2.51
N MET A 129 -8.70 7.03 -2.55
CA MET A 129 -7.85 7.03 -1.37
C MET A 129 -6.94 8.25 -1.36
N VAL A 130 -7.02 9.03 -0.29
CA VAL A 130 -6.11 10.16 -0.04
C VAL A 130 -5.16 9.81 1.11
N ILE A 131 -3.87 9.94 0.84
CA ILE A 131 -2.79 9.78 1.79
C ILE A 131 -2.32 11.19 2.19
N TYR A 132 -2.75 11.65 3.37
CA TYR A 132 -2.28 12.91 3.92
C TYR A 132 -1.00 12.67 4.72
N THR A 133 0.06 13.34 4.30
CA THR A 133 1.34 13.27 4.99
C THR A 133 1.89 14.66 5.21
N VAL A 134 2.65 14.83 6.28
CA VAL A 134 3.24 16.12 6.62
C VAL A 134 4.72 15.92 6.93
N ASP A 135 5.55 16.62 6.15
CA ASP A 135 6.99 16.67 6.36
C ASP A 135 7.31 17.70 7.45
N ASP A 136 8.01 17.24 8.49
CA ASP A 136 8.49 18.08 9.58
C ASP A 136 9.83 18.74 9.21
N VAL A 137 9.77 19.66 8.25
CA VAL A 137 10.88 20.54 7.89
C VAL A 137 11.36 21.26 9.16
N GLY A 138 12.67 21.32 9.38
CA GLY A 138 13.25 21.88 10.61
C GLY A 138 13.15 21.01 11.86
N VAL A 139 12.49 19.84 11.82
CA VAL A 139 12.51 18.81 12.89
C VAL A 139 11.92 19.29 14.23
N TYR A 140 10.76 19.95 14.21
CA TYR A 140 10.12 20.44 15.45
C TYR A 140 9.52 19.33 16.32
N TYR A 141 9.15 18.21 15.71
CA TYR A 141 8.46 17.06 16.30
C TYR A 141 9.29 15.77 16.21
N GLY A 142 10.62 15.90 16.03
CA GLY A 142 11.62 14.83 16.12
C GLY A 142 11.71 13.89 14.90
N MET A 143 12.81 13.12 14.82
CA MET A 143 13.36 12.35 13.66
C MET A 143 14.22 13.19 12.70
N VAL A 144 14.93 12.57 11.76
CA VAL A 144 15.71 13.31 10.75
C VAL A 144 14.80 13.90 9.68
N GLU A 145 15.23 15.02 9.06
CA GLU A 145 14.57 15.59 7.88
C GLU A 145 14.49 14.55 6.75
N GLN A 146 13.32 14.45 6.14
CA GLN A 146 12.98 13.47 5.11
C GLN A 146 12.01 14.10 4.14
N ASP A 147 12.09 13.67 2.89
CA ASP A 147 11.33 14.26 1.80
C ASP A 147 10.40 13.23 1.18
N THR A 148 9.10 13.39 1.43
CA THR A 148 8.10 12.42 0.98
C THR A 148 7.94 12.40 -0.55
N ARG A 149 8.44 13.40 -1.27
CA ARG A 149 8.35 13.45 -2.75
C ARG A 149 9.07 12.29 -3.42
N TYR A 150 10.12 11.73 -2.81
CA TYR A 150 10.77 10.53 -3.34
C TYR A 150 9.87 9.29 -3.28
N TYR A 151 9.03 9.15 -2.25
CA TYR A 151 8.06 8.05 -2.18
C TYR A 151 7.00 8.17 -3.26
N ALA A 152 6.53 9.37 -3.59
CA ALA A 152 5.62 9.59 -4.70
C ALA A 152 6.23 9.17 -6.04
N GLN A 153 7.50 9.52 -6.29
CA GLN A 153 8.23 9.06 -7.49
C GLN A 153 8.40 7.55 -7.50
N LEU A 154 8.85 6.96 -6.40
CA LEU A 154 9.08 5.52 -6.26
C LEU A 154 7.81 4.70 -6.50
N THR A 155 6.66 5.21 -6.06
CA THR A 155 5.36 4.52 -6.15
C THR A 155 4.56 4.88 -7.40
N SER A 156 5.03 5.83 -8.21
CA SER A 156 4.28 6.41 -9.34
C SER A 156 2.91 6.96 -8.91
N LEU A 157 2.83 7.61 -7.75
CA LEU A 157 1.57 8.16 -7.22
C LEU A 157 1.47 9.68 -7.37
N PRO A 158 0.29 10.22 -7.74
CA PRO A 158 0.11 11.67 -7.77
C PRO A 158 0.34 12.32 -6.40
N LEU A 159 0.97 13.49 -6.37
CA LEU A 159 1.26 14.23 -5.14
C LEU A 159 0.96 15.73 -5.29
N PHE A 160 0.08 16.22 -4.42
CA PHE A 160 -0.24 17.63 -4.24
C PHE A 160 0.54 18.25 -3.09
N MET A 161 1.00 19.49 -3.26
CA MET A 161 1.71 20.28 -2.25
C MET A 161 0.99 21.62 -1.98
N PRO A 162 0.10 21.69 -0.97
CA PRO A 162 -0.52 22.94 -0.55
C PRO A 162 0.49 23.92 0.06
N ALA A 163 0.29 25.21 -0.21
CA ALA A 163 1.05 26.31 0.37
C ALA A 163 0.41 26.92 1.63
N SER A 164 -0.90 26.70 1.82
CA SER A 164 -1.69 27.26 2.92
C SER A 164 -2.81 26.31 3.34
N PRO A 165 -3.47 26.53 4.50
CA PRO A 165 -4.63 25.73 4.90
C PRO A 165 -5.80 25.78 3.89
N GLU A 166 -6.04 26.90 3.22
CA GLU A 166 -7.05 27.01 2.15
C GLU A 166 -6.71 26.12 0.96
N GLU A 167 -5.43 26.10 0.56
CA GLU A 167 -4.97 25.18 -0.48
C GLU A 167 -5.09 23.74 -0.03
N ALA A 168 -4.71 23.42 1.22
CA ALA A 168 -4.81 22.06 1.76
C ALA A 168 -6.26 21.55 1.71
N TYR A 169 -7.22 22.39 2.07
CA TYR A 169 -8.65 22.09 1.93
C TYR A 169 -9.06 21.87 0.46
N SER A 170 -8.70 22.77 -0.46
CA SER A 170 -9.08 22.65 -1.87
C SER A 170 -8.40 21.49 -2.60
N MET A 171 -7.12 21.22 -2.31
CA MET A 171 -6.33 20.15 -2.91
C MET A 171 -6.72 18.79 -2.36
N THR A 172 -7.21 18.70 -1.12
CA THR A 172 -7.77 17.44 -0.61
C THR A 172 -9.03 17.05 -1.37
N HIS A 173 -9.92 18.00 -1.65
CA HIS A 173 -11.08 17.78 -2.54
C HIS A 173 -10.63 17.32 -3.92
N LEU A 174 -9.64 18.00 -4.50
CA LEU A 174 -9.07 17.63 -5.80
C LEU A 174 -8.42 16.24 -5.75
N ALA A 175 -7.74 15.87 -4.66
CA ALA A 175 -7.09 14.58 -4.50
C ALA A 175 -8.12 13.44 -4.49
N PHE A 176 -9.25 13.59 -3.79
CA PHE A 176 -10.35 12.62 -3.89
C PHE A 176 -10.92 12.52 -5.30
N HIS A 177 -11.11 13.66 -5.98
CA HIS A 177 -11.59 13.66 -7.35
C HIS A 177 -10.62 12.96 -8.31
N VAL A 178 -9.32 13.30 -8.26
CA VAL A 178 -8.27 12.67 -9.08
C VAL A 178 -8.20 11.18 -8.78
N SER A 179 -8.18 10.78 -7.51
CA SER A 179 -8.14 9.38 -7.11
C SER A 179 -9.33 8.59 -7.65
N GLN A 180 -10.54 9.17 -7.57
CA GLN A 180 -11.76 8.55 -8.10
C GLN A 180 -11.74 8.38 -9.63
N GLN A 181 -11.17 9.35 -10.35
CA GLN A 181 -11.15 9.35 -11.82
C GLN A 181 -10.06 8.44 -12.40
N THR A 182 -8.91 8.34 -11.74
CA THR A 182 -7.76 7.58 -12.25
C THR A 182 -7.61 6.21 -11.56
N GLY A 183 -8.23 6.02 -10.40
CA GLY A 183 -8.00 4.85 -9.55
C GLY A 183 -6.62 4.83 -8.87
N ALA A 184 -5.87 5.94 -8.90
CA ALA A 184 -4.61 6.06 -8.15
C ALA A 184 -4.87 6.51 -6.70
N PRO A 185 -4.21 5.94 -5.69
CA PRO A 185 -4.01 6.63 -4.42
C PRO A 185 -3.34 8.01 -4.64
N VAL A 186 -3.72 9.03 -3.89
CA VAL A 186 -3.16 10.38 -4.08
C VAL A 186 -2.59 10.92 -2.78
N PHE A 187 -1.36 11.41 -2.84
CA PHE A 187 -0.72 12.12 -1.74
C PHE A 187 -1.19 13.57 -1.67
N VAL A 188 -1.43 14.05 -0.44
CA VAL A 188 -1.47 15.46 -0.09
C VAL A 188 -0.36 15.70 0.92
N LEU A 189 0.67 16.45 0.51
CA LEU A 189 1.88 16.69 1.29
C LEU A 189 1.89 18.10 1.89
N GLY A 190 1.65 18.19 3.19
CA GLY A 190 1.85 19.43 3.95
C GLY A 190 3.27 19.56 4.50
N THR A 191 3.56 20.73 5.08
CA THR A 191 4.70 20.94 5.99
C THR A 191 4.21 21.33 7.38
N THR A 192 5.07 21.26 8.39
CA THR A 192 4.75 21.71 9.77
C THR A 192 4.10 23.10 9.81
N ALA A 193 4.58 24.03 8.99
CA ALA A 193 4.03 25.38 8.88
C ALA A 193 2.58 25.38 8.35
N VAL A 194 2.30 24.64 7.28
CA VAL A 194 0.94 24.56 6.69
C VAL A 194 -0.03 23.85 7.64
N ALA A 195 0.37 22.71 8.20
CA ALA A 195 -0.46 21.89 9.08
C ALA A 195 -0.92 22.67 10.34
N ASN A 196 -0.06 23.53 10.89
CA ASN A 196 -0.35 24.28 12.11
C ASN A 196 -0.89 25.70 11.90
N ALA A 197 -0.71 26.29 10.72
CA ALA A 197 -1.24 27.62 10.41
C ALA A 197 -2.77 27.65 10.54
N ILE A 198 -3.32 28.73 11.10
CA ILE A 198 -4.76 28.94 11.26
C ILE A 198 -5.20 30.08 10.35
N THR A 199 -6.28 29.87 9.61
CA THR A 199 -6.84 30.91 8.73
C THR A 199 -8.36 30.83 8.65
N ALA A 200 -8.99 31.96 8.33
CA ALA A 200 -10.42 32.08 8.11
C ALA A 200 -10.78 31.66 6.68
N MET A 201 -11.11 30.39 6.48
CA MET A 201 -11.41 29.84 5.16
C MET A 201 -12.89 29.68 4.89
N LYS A 202 -13.29 29.88 3.63
CA LYS A 202 -14.64 29.60 3.18
C LYS A 202 -14.80 28.10 2.95
N VAL A 203 -15.77 27.50 3.63
CA VAL A 203 -16.04 26.06 3.53
C VAL A 203 -17.34 25.80 2.77
N GLY A 204 -17.43 24.62 2.17
CA GLY A 204 -18.60 24.13 1.45
C GLY A 204 -19.75 23.79 2.39
N LYS A 205 -20.88 23.37 1.81
CA LYS A 205 -21.92 22.70 2.59
C LYS A 205 -21.51 21.25 2.84
N LEU A 206 -21.92 20.71 3.99
CA LEU A 206 -21.71 19.29 4.32
C LEU A 206 -22.81 18.45 3.65
N GLU A 207 -22.66 18.21 2.35
CA GLU A 207 -23.56 17.38 1.53
C GLU A 207 -22.84 16.07 1.17
N ARG A 208 -22.72 15.16 2.16
CA ARG A 208 -21.86 13.96 2.07
C ARG A 208 -22.51 12.77 1.38
N ASP A 209 -23.84 12.75 1.31
CA ASP A 209 -24.62 11.59 0.87
C ASP A 209 -24.58 11.35 -0.65
N ALA A 210 -23.99 12.27 -1.43
CA ALA A 210 -23.88 12.15 -2.88
C ALA A 210 -23.10 10.90 -3.34
N TYR A 211 -22.27 10.32 -2.47
CA TYR A 211 -21.31 9.26 -2.81
C TYR A 211 -21.52 7.93 -2.07
N LYS A 212 -22.72 7.67 -1.54
CA LYS A 212 -23.05 6.39 -0.88
C LYS A 212 -23.29 5.29 -1.90
N HIS A 213 -22.26 4.49 -2.16
CA HIS A 213 -22.37 3.25 -2.94
C HIS A 213 -22.32 2.02 -2.02
N PRO A 214 -23.03 0.92 -2.33
CA PRO A 214 -22.84 -0.35 -1.62
C PRO A 214 -21.38 -0.81 -1.70
N ALA A 215 -20.87 -1.37 -0.61
CA ALA A 215 -19.52 -1.93 -0.60
C ALA A 215 -19.45 -3.15 -1.52
N TYR A 216 -18.45 -3.20 -2.38
CA TYR A 216 -18.24 -4.32 -3.29
C TYR A 216 -16.75 -4.55 -3.53
N PHE A 217 -16.31 -5.80 -3.38
CA PHE A 217 -14.93 -6.21 -3.65
C PHE A 217 -14.93 -7.35 -4.67
N PRO A 218 -14.46 -7.11 -5.92
CA PRO A 218 -14.38 -8.13 -6.95
C PRO A 218 -13.19 -9.07 -6.74
N ARG A 219 -13.35 -10.32 -7.16
CA ARG A 219 -12.24 -11.27 -7.25
C ARG A 219 -11.42 -10.98 -8.52
N ASP A 220 -10.33 -10.24 -8.36
CA ASP A 220 -9.39 -9.92 -9.44
C ASP A 220 -7.95 -10.20 -8.98
N LEU A 221 -7.48 -11.42 -9.23
CA LEU A 221 -6.15 -11.85 -8.82
C LEU A 221 -5.05 -11.03 -9.51
N ALA A 222 -5.25 -10.69 -10.78
CA ALA A 222 -4.28 -9.94 -11.57
C ALA A 222 -4.12 -8.50 -11.08
N LYS A 223 -5.12 -7.93 -10.41
CA LYS A 223 -5.04 -6.61 -9.77
C LYS A 223 -4.55 -6.66 -8.33
N PHE A 224 -5.01 -7.63 -7.53
CA PHE A 224 -4.84 -7.61 -6.07
C PHE A 224 -3.76 -8.56 -5.52
N THR A 225 -3.03 -9.28 -6.38
CA THR A 225 -1.91 -10.15 -5.97
C THR A 225 -0.58 -9.73 -6.60
N LYS A 226 0.54 -10.30 -6.12
CA LYS A 226 1.91 -10.07 -6.63
C LYS A 226 2.63 -11.38 -6.97
N ALA A 227 1.89 -12.48 -7.04
CA ALA A 227 2.41 -13.84 -7.19
C ALA A 227 2.78 -14.24 -8.63
N ALA A 228 2.42 -13.44 -9.64
CA ALA A 228 2.79 -13.69 -11.03
C ALA A 228 3.65 -12.55 -11.60
N PRO A 229 4.87 -12.83 -12.12
CA PRO A 229 5.75 -11.78 -12.64
C PRO A 229 5.15 -10.94 -13.77
N GLN A 230 4.29 -11.54 -14.60
CA GLN A 230 3.60 -10.82 -15.68
C GLN A 230 2.63 -9.79 -15.10
N TRP A 231 1.78 -10.19 -14.14
CA TRP A 231 0.85 -9.28 -13.46
C TRP A 231 1.58 -8.14 -12.77
N CYS A 232 2.70 -8.39 -12.09
CA CYS A 232 3.48 -7.33 -11.45
C CYS A 232 3.99 -6.27 -12.45
N ARG A 233 4.43 -6.70 -13.65
CA ARG A 233 4.85 -5.77 -14.72
C ARG A 233 3.66 -4.99 -15.28
N ASP A 234 2.54 -5.66 -15.50
CA ASP A 234 1.32 -5.03 -16.04
C ASP A 234 0.74 -4.00 -15.05
N GLN A 235 0.74 -4.32 -13.76
CA GLN A 235 0.33 -3.40 -12.70
C GLN A 235 1.26 -2.17 -12.61
N HIS A 236 2.57 -2.35 -12.77
CA HIS A 236 3.51 -1.22 -12.82
C HIS A 236 3.23 -0.32 -14.02
N ALA A 237 3.02 -0.89 -15.22
CA ALA A 237 2.65 -0.13 -16.40
C ALA A 237 1.33 0.64 -16.19
N GLU A 238 0.35 0.02 -15.54
CA GLU A 238 -0.91 0.69 -15.22
C GLU A 238 -0.74 1.80 -14.17
N ALA A 239 0.12 1.63 -13.17
CA ALA A 239 0.42 2.69 -12.20
C ALA A 239 0.99 3.96 -12.87
N ILE A 240 1.94 3.79 -13.80
CA ILE A 240 2.49 4.89 -14.61
C ILE A 240 1.37 5.55 -15.44
N LYS A 241 0.51 4.74 -16.08
CA LYS A 241 -0.62 5.27 -16.86
C LYS A 241 -1.60 6.07 -16.00
N ARG A 242 -1.91 5.64 -14.76
CA ARG A 242 -2.76 6.41 -13.83
C ARG A 242 -2.10 7.72 -13.41
N LEU A 243 -0.76 7.73 -13.24
CA LEU A 243 0.00 8.95 -12.96
C LEU A 243 -0.11 9.94 -14.12
N ASP A 244 0.07 9.48 -15.36
CA ASP A 244 -0.07 10.31 -16.56
C ASP A 244 -1.49 10.88 -16.69
N GLN A 245 -2.51 10.04 -16.50
CA GLN A 245 -3.92 10.44 -16.50
C GLN A 245 -4.21 11.50 -15.42
N ALA A 246 -3.61 11.39 -14.23
CA ALA A 246 -3.76 12.40 -13.18
C ALA A 246 -3.18 13.75 -13.62
N GLY A 247 -2.02 13.75 -14.28
CA GLY A 247 -1.41 14.95 -14.86
C GLY A 247 -2.29 15.59 -15.93
N GLU A 248 -2.82 14.79 -16.86
CA GLU A 248 -3.75 15.28 -17.90
C GLU A 248 -5.04 15.85 -17.32
N LEU A 249 -5.63 15.19 -16.32
CA LEU A 249 -6.82 15.66 -15.63
C LEU A 249 -6.56 17.00 -14.95
N CYS A 250 -5.44 17.13 -14.23
CA CYS A 250 -5.05 18.39 -13.60
C CYS A 250 -4.86 19.52 -14.62
N ARG A 251 -4.26 19.23 -15.78
CA ARG A 251 -4.11 20.22 -16.86
C ARG A 251 -5.46 20.67 -17.41
N LYS A 252 -6.40 19.74 -17.65
CA LYS A 252 -7.76 20.07 -18.12
C LYS A 252 -8.48 20.97 -17.12
N LEU A 253 -8.45 20.60 -15.83
CA LEU A 253 -9.05 21.40 -14.76
C LEU A 253 -8.43 22.80 -14.65
N ALA A 254 -7.12 22.94 -14.86
CA ALA A 254 -6.45 24.24 -14.91
C ALA A 254 -6.89 25.09 -16.12
N ALA A 255 -7.06 24.48 -17.29
CA ALA A 255 -7.52 25.16 -18.51
C ALA A 255 -9.00 25.59 -18.42
N ASP A 256 -9.88 24.73 -17.90
CA ASP A 256 -11.30 25.03 -17.75
C ASP A 256 -11.55 26.16 -16.74
N GLY A 257 -10.77 26.20 -15.65
CA GLY A 257 -10.76 27.30 -14.70
C GLY A 257 -10.29 28.64 -15.29
N ALA A 258 -9.43 28.62 -16.31
CA ALA A 258 -8.93 29.81 -17.00
C ALA A 258 -9.93 30.37 -18.04
N ASN A 259 -10.81 29.53 -18.59
CA ASN A 259 -11.73 29.89 -19.69
C ASN A 259 -13.11 30.39 -19.23
N GLY A 260 -13.38 30.50 -17.92
CA GLY A 260 -14.62 31.11 -17.41
C GLY A 260 -15.92 30.35 -17.73
N THR A 261 -15.84 29.13 -18.25
CA THR A 261 -17.01 28.30 -18.56
C THR A 261 -17.60 27.72 -17.29
N LYS A 262 -18.81 28.19 -16.93
CA LYS A 262 -19.70 27.55 -15.94
C LYS A 262 -20.03 26.12 -16.40
N GLY A 263 -19.32 25.13 -15.86
CA GLY A 263 -19.56 23.71 -16.12
C GLY A 263 -19.84 22.95 -14.82
N THR A 264 -21.09 22.53 -14.67
CA THR A 264 -21.62 21.42 -13.84
C THR A 264 -21.02 21.20 -12.44
N ASN A 265 -21.76 21.65 -11.42
CA ASN A 265 -21.81 21.19 -10.02
C ASN A 265 -20.65 20.27 -9.55
N GLU A 266 -19.57 20.88 -9.05
CA GLU A 266 -18.83 20.54 -7.80
C GLU A 266 -17.45 21.21 -7.74
N THR A 267 -16.95 21.79 -8.82
CA THR A 267 -15.62 22.46 -8.86
C THR A 267 -15.71 23.87 -9.46
N ASN A 268 -16.57 24.72 -8.88
CA ASN A 268 -16.66 26.11 -9.35
C ASN A 268 -15.42 26.92 -8.96
N ALA A 269 -14.66 27.31 -9.97
CA ALA A 269 -13.66 28.38 -10.00
C ALA A 269 -14.24 29.80 -9.71
N THR A 270 -15.22 29.91 -8.81
CA THR A 270 -15.84 31.19 -8.40
C THR A 270 -15.44 31.62 -6.97
N ASP A 271 -14.44 30.98 -6.35
CA ASP A 271 -14.07 31.24 -4.95
C ASP A 271 -12.61 31.66 -4.71
N GLY A 272 -11.85 32.01 -5.78
CA GLY A 272 -10.47 32.49 -5.64
C GLY A 272 -9.46 31.42 -5.19
N ARG A 273 -9.78 30.13 -5.33
CA ARG A 273 -8.93 29.00 -4.93
C ARG A 273 -7.98 28.62 -6.08
N LEU A 274 -6.70 28.51 -5.78
CA LEU A 274 -5.64 28.26 -6.76
C LEU A 274 -5.71 26.81 -7.26
N GLY A 275 -5.68 26.63 -8.58
CA GLY A 275 -5.71 25.32 -9.24
C GLY A 275 -4.42 24.50 -9.06
N PRO A 276 -4.34 23.29 -9.65
CA PRO A 276 -3.20 22.38 -9.50
C PRO A 276 -1.90 22.92 -10.10
N VAL A 277 -1.99 23.85 -11.05
CA VAL A 277 -0.88 24.65 -11.57
C VAL A 277 -1.38 26.07 -11.73
N PHE A 278 -0.58 27.05 -11.32
CA PHE A 278 -0.98 28.45 -11.35
C PHE A 278 0.17 29.36 -11.73
N THR A 279 -0.06 30.25 -12.70
CA THR A 279 0.94 31.22 -13.14
C THR A 279 0.49 32.64 -12.80
N LEU A 280 1.33 33.38 -12.08
CA LEU A 280 1.22 34.83 -11.93
C LEU A 280 2.07 35.48 -13.02
N PRO A 281 1.45 36.12 -14.04
CA PRO A 281 2.19 36.77 -15.10
C PRO A 281 2.88 38.04 -14.61
N ALA A 282 4.00 38.40 -15.25
CA ALA A 282 4.57 39.73 -15.12
C ALA A 282 3.63 40.77 -15.76
N THR A 283 3.50 41.92 -15.12
CA THR A 283 2.67 43.04 -15.59
C THR A 283 3.49 44.12 -16.30
N ALA A 284 4.82 44.05 -16.23
CA ALA A 284 5.76 44.93 -16.89
C ALA A 284 6.88 44.13 -17.56
N GLN A 285 7.40 44.64 -18.68
CA GLN A 285 8.47 43.97 -19.43
C GLN A 285 9.82 44.12 -18.72
N SER A 286 10.67 43.09 -18.82
CA SER A 286 12.08 43.13 -18.42
C SER A 286 12.95 43.18 -19.68
N GLU A 287 14.14 43.77 -19.58
CA GLU A 287 15.13 43.76 -20.67
C GLU A 287 15.53 42.33 -21.04
N GLN A 288 15.76 42.10 -22.33
CA GLN A 288 16.26 40.82 -22.84
C GLN A 288 17.63 40.50 -22.20
N GLY A 289 17.83 39.25 -21.75
CA GLY A 289 19.00 38.83 -21.00
C GLY A 289 18.88 39.01 -19.47
N LYS A 290 17.84 39.72 -19.01
CA LYS A 290 17.57 39.99 -17.58
C LYS A 290 16.18 39.53 -17.13
N ARG A 291 15.50 38.71 -17.93
CA ARG A 291 14.16 38.19 -17.61
C ARG A 291 14.28 37.09 -16.57
N LEU A 292 13.93 37.41 -15.32
CA LEU A 292 13.92 36.47 -14.20
C LEU A 292 12.51 35.93 -13.98
N GLY A 293 12.37 34.62 -13.82
CA GLY A 293 11.15 33.96 -13.33
C GLY A 293 11.38 33.19 -12.03
N ILE A 294 10.29 32.85 -11.33
CA ILE A 294 10.33 32.02 -10.12
C ILE A 294 9.44 30.79 -10.31
N ILE A 295 9.97 29.60 -10.05
CA ILE A 295 9.20 28.36 -9.89
C ILE A 295 9.13 28.04 -8.41
N VAL A 296 7.94 27.80 -7.87
CA VAL A 296 7.73 27.62 -6.42
C VAL A 296 6.69 26.56 -6.11
N ALA A 297 6.90 25.76 -5.05
CA ALA A 297 5.96 24.75 -4.57
C ALA A 297 5.79 24.82 -3.05
N GLY A 298 4.64 24.34 -2.54
CA GLY A 298 4.37 24.24 -1.11
C GLY A 298 4.46 25.59 -0.37
N VAL A 299 4.83 25.52 0.92
CA VAL A 299 4.83 26.68 1.84
C VAL A 299 5.69 27.85 1.36
N SER A 300 6.75 27.61 0.58
CA SER A 300 7.63 28.66 0.08
C SER A 300 6.87 29.71 -0.77
N PHE A 301 5.71 29.33 -1.34
CA PHE A 301 4.83 30.27 -2.05
C PHE A 301 4.18 31.29 -1.11
N THR A 302 3.88 30.92 0.14
CA THR A 302 3.30 31.83 1.14
C THR A 302 4.29 32.92 1.51
N TYR A 303 5.56 32.56 1.76
CA TYR A 303 6.63 33.54 2.00
C TYR A 303 6.81 34.50 0.80
N LEU A 304 6.74 33.97 -0.42
CA LEU A 304 6.83 34.77 -1.64
C LEU A 304 5.63 35.72 -1.80
N GLN A 305 4.42 35.29 -1.48
CA GLN A 305 3.20 36.10 -1.52
C GLN A 305 3.29 37.30 -0.56
N GLU A 306 3.79 37.09 0.66
CA GLU A 306 3.98 38.18 1.61
C GLU A 306 4.98 39.23 1.09
N LEU A 307 6.09 38.79 0.52
CA LEU A 307 7.07 39.69 -0.12
C LEU A 307 6.46 40.42 -1.31
N ARG A 308 5.60 39.75 -2.09
CA ARG A 308 4.89 40.37 -3.21
C ARG A 308 3.93 41.47 -2.78
N GLN A 309 3.26 41.32 -1.64
CA GLN A 309 2.41 42.37 -1.08
C GLN A 309 3.23 43.58 -0.62
N ARG A 310 4.44 43.36 -0.09
CA ARG A 310 5.32 44.44 0.39
C ARG A 310 6.08 45.15 -0.74
N SER A 311 6.40 44.44 -1.81
CA SER A 311 7.22 44.94 -2.93
C SER A 311 6.55 44.74 -4.31
N PRO A 312 5.31 45.21 -4.53
CA PRO A 312 4.55 44.91 -5.75
C PRO A 312 5.23 45.41 -7.04
N ALA A 313 5.97 46.51 -6.97
CA ALA A 313 6.71 47.06 -8.10
C ALA A 313 7.82 46.10 -8.60
N TRP A 314 8.49 45.39 -7.69
CA TRP A 314 9.51 44.41 -8.09
C TRP A 314 8.89 43.22 -8.79
N PHE A 315 7.83 42.67 -8.22
CA PHE A 315 7.09 41.53 -8.78
C PHE A 315 6.33 41.87 -10.07
N ALA A 316 6.16 43.15 -10.41
CA ALA A 316 5.60 43.54 -11.70
C ALA A 316 6.43 43.02 -12.88
N HIS A 317 7.74 42.80 -12.68
CA HIS A 317 8.67 42.38 -13.73
C HIS A 317 9.06 40.89 -13.67
N VAL A 318 8.56 40.13 -12.68
CA VAL A 318 9.00 38.76 -12.39
C VAL A 318 7.78 37.83 -12.36
N PRO A 319 7.55 37.00 -13.40
CA PRO A 319 6.48 36.03 -13.39
C PRO A 319 6.79 34.89 -12.40
N VAL A 320 5.74 34.32 -11.81
CA VAL A 320 5.83 33.22 -10.84
C VAL A 320 4.99 32.04 -11.32
N LEU A 321 5.59 30.86 -11.43
CA LEU A 321 4.91 29.59 -11.65
C LEU A 321 4.81 28.83 -10.33
N LYS A 322 3.60 28.72 -9.78
CA LYS A 322 3.29 27.94 -8.59
C LYS A 322 2.84 26.53 -8.99
N LEU A 323 3.54 25.54 -8.46
CA LEU A 323 3.24 24.12 -8.65
C LEU A 323 2.38 23.64 -7.47
N GLY A 324 1.14 23.24 -7.75
CA GLY A 324 0.26 22.59 -6.77
C GLY A 324 0.34 21.07 -6.85
N ILE A 325 0.54 20.52 -8.04
CA ILE A 325 0.93 19.11 -8.26
C ILE A 325 2.43 19.05 -8.60
N VAL A 326 3.15 18.14 -7.96
CA VAL A 326 4.60 17.96 -8.19
C VAL A 326 4.96 16.55 -8.64
N ASN A 327 4.03 15.59 -8.50
CA ASN A 327 4.09 14.30 -9.17
C ASN A 327 2.72 13.98 -9.80
N PRO A 328 2.60 13.75 -11.12
CA PRO A 328 3.64 14.04 -12.09
C PRO A 328 3.97 15.54 -12.10
N LEU A 329 5.20 15.87 -12.46
CA LEU A 329 5.59 17.26 -12.64
C LEU A 329 4.92 17.83 -13.92
N PRO A 330 4.31 19.03 -13.89
CA PRO A 330 3.65 19.63 -15.06
C PRO A 330 4.68 20.15 -16.08
N GLN A 331 5.25 19.23 -16.86
CA GLN A 331 6.41 19.52 -17.71
C GLN A 331 6.12 20.56 -18.79
N GLN A 332 4.95 20.53 -19.43
CA GLN A 332 4.62 21.46 -20.52
C GLN A 332 4.52 22.89 -20.00
N GLU A 333 3.83 23.07 -18.89
CA GLU A 333 3.65 24.35 -18.21
C GLU A 333 4.99 24.94 -17.77
N ILE A 334 5.91 24.09 -17.30
CA ILE A 334 7.28 24.49 -16.95
C ILE A 334 8.06 24.88 -18.21
N ARG A 335 8.02 24.10 -19.31
CA ARG A 335 8.72 24.44 -20.56
C ARG A 335 8.21 25.77 -21.14
N ASP A 336 6.90 25.98 -21.16
CA ASP A 336 6.27 27.21 -21.64
C ASP A 336 6.65 28.44 -20.80
N PHE A 337 6.83 28.24 -19.49
CA PHE A 337 7.32 29.27 -18.58
C PHE A 337 8.80 29.58 -18.82
N LEU A 338 9.65 28.55 -18.91
CA LEU A 338 11.08 28.67 -19.12
C LEU A 338 11.44 29.33 -20.46
N ALA A 339 10.65 29.09 -21.52
CA ALA A 339 10.86 29.71 -22.84
C ALA A 339 10.76 31.25 -22.82
N ARG A 340 10.19 31.85 -21.76
CA ARG A 340 9.95 33.29 -21.63
C ARG A 340 10.95 34.02 -20.74
N VAL A 341 11.84 33.29 -20.08
CA VAL A 341 12.80 33.83 -19.12
C VAL A 341 14.22 33.46 -19.52
N ASP A 342 15.19 34.25 -19.08
CA ASP A 342 16.62 33.99 -19.25
C ASP A 342 17.21 33.32 -17.98
N HIS A 343 16.56 33.59 -16.84
CA HIS A 343 16.96 33.16 -15.51
C HIS A 343 15.75 32.63 -14.73
N VAL A 344 15.94 31.59 -13.93
CA VAL A 344 14.89 31.02 -13.08
C VAL A 344 15.41 30.72 -11.68
N LEU A 345 14.67 31.16 -10.67
CA LEU A 345 14.87 30.76 -9.27
C LEU A 345 13.87 29.66 -8.92
N VAL A 346 14.36 28.55 -8.35
CA VAL A 346 13.51 27.47 -7.85
C VAL A 346 13.42 27.54 -6.33
N LEU A 347 12.21 27.67 -5.80
CA LEU A 347 11.90 27.67 -4.38
C LEU A 347 11.15 26.37 -4.02
N GLU A 348 11.84 25.49 -3.31
CA GLU A 348 11.30 24.24 -2.78
C GLU A 348 11.91 23.93 -1.41
N GLU A 349 11.17 23.24 -0.54
CA GLU A 349 11.70 22.80 0.77
C GLU A 349 12.57 21.53 0.63
N LEU A 350 13.40 21.22 1.63
CA LEU A 350 14.20 19.98 1.74
C LEU A 350 15.18 19.69 0.57
N ASP A 351 14.92 18.70 -0.27
CA ASP A 351 15.83 18.34 -1.36
C ASP A 351 15.55 19.13 -2.66
N PRO A 352 16.56 19.27 -3.56
CA PRO A 352 16.41 19.98 -4.83
C PRO A 352 15.75 19.11 -5.92
N LEU A 353 14.58 18.54 -5.63
CA LEU A 353 13.91 17.59 -6.51
C LEU A 353 13.32 18.29 -7.74
N ILE A 354 12.58 19.37 -7.54
CA ILE A 354 11.99 20.19 -8.62
C ILE A 354 13.10 20.87 -9.40
N GLU A 355 14.11 21.43 -8.73
CA GLU A 355 15.28 22.07 -9.35
C GLU A 355 16.02 21.09 -10.27
N THR A 356 16.23 19.84 -9.82
CA THR A 356 16.87 18.80 -10.63
C THR A 356 16.04 18.45 -11.86
N GLN A 357 14.71 18.35 -11.74
CA GLN A 357 13.83 18.09 -12.88
C GLN A 357 13.75 19.29 -13.84
N VAL A 358 13.74 20.53 -13.33
CA VAL A 358 13.79 21.75 -14.16
C VAL A 358 15.07 21.79 -14.99
N LEU A 359 16.22 21.47 -14.40
CA LEU A 359 17.49 21.35 -15.12
C LEU A 359 17.43 20.31 -16.25
N ALA A 360 16.80 19.16 -16.01
CA ALA A 360 16.59 18.14 -17.04
C ALA A 360 15.70 18.66 -18.17
N LEU A 361 14.58 19.32 -17.85
CA LEU A 361 13.67 19.89 -18.85
C LEU A 361 14.33 20.98 -19.72
N ILE A 362 15.20 21.80 -19.13
CA ILE A 362 16.01 22.80 -19.86
C ILE A 362 16.91 22.10 -20.88
N ALA A 363 17.64 21.06 -20.44
CA ALA A 363 18.54 20.30 -21.30
C ALA A 363 17.79 19.60 -22.45
N GLU A 364 16.67 18.94 -22.15
CA GLU A 364 15.84 18.25 -23.14
C GLU A 364 15.20 19.20 -24.16
N ALA A 365 14.78 20.39 -23.73
CA ALA A 365 14.18 21.40 -24.62
C ALA A 365 15.22 22.23 -25.38
N GLY A 366 16.52 22.08 -25.10
CA GLY A 366 17.56 22.92 -25.68
C GLY A 366 17.44 24.40 -25.27
N LEU A 367 16.91 24.67 -24.08
CA LEU A 367 16.74 26.04 -23.58
C LEU A 367 18.05 26.56 -22.96
N HIS A 368 18.29 27.86 -23.10
CA HIS A 368 19.44 28.54 -22.49
C HIS A 368 18.99 29.38 -21.29
N VAL A 369 18.52 28.71 -20.24
CA VAL A 369 18.05 29.35 -19.00
C VAL A 369 18.99 29.03 -17.84
N LYS A 370 19.44 30.05 -17.11
CA LYS A 370 20.24 29.86 -15.90
C LYS A 370 19.34 29.57 -14.70
N VAL A 371 19.60 28.47 -13.99
CA VAL A 371 18.87 28.08 -12.77
C VAL A 371 19.64 28.51 -11.52
N TYR A 372 18.90 29.05 -10.56
CA TYR A 372 19.34 29.40 -9.21
C TYR A 372 18.51 28.61 -8.19
N GLY A 373 19.13 28.11 -7.12
CA GLY A 373 18.45 27.23 -6.17
C GLY A 373 19.33 26.71 -5.05
N LYS A 374 19.23 25.42 -4.75
CA LYS A 374 20.07 24.77 -3.73
C LYS A 374 21.35 24.20 -4.34
N ARG A 375 21.33 23.81 -5.62
CA ARG A 375 22.49 23.15 -6.26
C ARG A 375 23.65 24.11 -6.56
N ASP A 376 23.38 25.41 -6.65
CA ASP A 376 24.39 26.46 -6.72
C ASP A 376 24.75 27.06 -5.35
N GLY A 377 24.18 26.52 -4.27
CA GLY A 377 24.42 26.94 -2.89
C GLY A 377 23.70 28.23 -2.48
N LEU A 378 22.79 28.75 -3.30
CA LEU A 378 22.08 29.99 -2.99
C LEU A 378 21.04 29.80 -1.87
N LEU A 379 20.42 28.63 -1.83
CA LEU A 379 19.45 28.22 -0.81
C LEU A 379 19.92 26.98 -0.03
N PRO A 380 19.58 26.87 1.27
CA PRO A 380 19.91 25.70 2.07
C PRO A 380 19.04 24.50 1.71
N ARG A 381 19.58 23.29 1.94
CA ARG A 381 18.84 22.01 1.93
C ARG A 381 18.23 21.64 3.29
N VAL A 382 18.72 22.27 4.34
CA VAL A 382 18.45 21.91 5.74
C VAL A 382 17.69 23.04 6.41
N GLY A 383 16.65 22.69 7.16
CA GLY A 383 15.81 23.63 7.89
C GLY A 383 14.78 24.35 7.02
N ASP A 384 13.84 25.02 7.69
CA ASP A 384 12.76 25.73 7.01
C ASP A 384 13.24 26.95 6.26
N TYR A 385 12.51 27.27 5.19
CA TYR A 385 12.57 28.61 4.66
C TYR A 385 11.81 29.60 5.55
N SER A 386 12.25 30.85 5.49
CA SER A 386 11.57 31.99 6.09
C SER A 386 11.39 33.11 5.07
N GLN A 387 10.54 34.09 5.39
CA GLN A 387 10.38 35.29 4.57
C GLN A 387 11.72 36.01 4.37
N GLU A 388 12.53 36.12 5.41
CA GLU A 388 13.84 36.78 5.40
C GLU A 388 14.82 36.04 4.50
N LEU A 389 14.87 34.71 4.58
CA LEU A 389 15.72 33.90 3.71
C LEU A 389 15.34 34.11 2.24
N VAL A 390 14.05 34.03 1.92
CA VAL A 390 13.57 34.26 0.54
C VAL A 390 13.95 35.67 0.09
N GLN A 391 13.75 36.70 0.93
CA GLN A 391 14.12 38.08 0.60
C GLN A 391 15.62 38.25 0.32
N ILE A 392 16.49 37.67 1.16
CA ILE A 392 17.95 37.69 0.96
C ILE A 392 18.32 37.01 -0.35
N THR A 393 17.68 35.88 -0.65
CA THR A 393 17.88 35.16 -1.90
C THR A 393 17.47 36.01 -3.10
N LEU A 394 16.32 36.68 -3.07
CA LEU A 394 15.88 37.56 -4.17
C LEU A 394 16.88 38.71 -4.41
N ALA A 395 17.42 39.30 -3.35
CA ALA A 395 18.46 40.34 -3.45
C ALA A 395 19.73 39.83 -4.15
N LYS A 396 20.20 38.64 -3.78
CA LYS A 396 21.36 37.99 -4.41
C LYS A 396 21.11 37.63 -5.87
N VAL A 397 19.91 37.13 -6.20
CA VAL A 397 19.56 36.82 -7.60
C VAL A 397 19.55 38.09 -8.45
N ASP A 398 19.00 39.20 -7.96
CA ASP A 398 19.03 40.47 -8.69
C ASP A 398 20.48 40.91 -9.01
N GLU A 399 21.40 40.75 -8.05
CA GLU A 399 22.83 41.00 -8.26
C GLU A 399 23.41 40.13 -9.37
N LEU A 400 23.16 38.82 -9.31
CA LEU A 400 23.67 37.84 -10.28
C LEU A 400 23.09 38.04 -11.69
N VAL A 401 21.84 38.51 -11.79
CA VAL A 401 21.16 38.79 -13.07
C VAL A 401 21.46 40.21 -13.59
N GLY A 402 22.02 41.09 -12.76
CA GLY A 402 22.27 42.49 -13.12
C GLY A 402 20.99 43.34 -13.21
N ARG A 403 20.01 43.05 -12.33
CA ARG A 403 18.76 43.81 -12.17
C ARG A 403 18.97 44.94 -11.14
N PRO A 404 18.20 46.05 -11.21
CA PRO A 404 18.28 47.11 -10.20
C PRO A 404 17.99 46.53 -8.81
N GLN A 405 18.91 46.74 -7.85
CA GLN A 405 18.72 46.23 -6.50
C GLN A 405 17.59 46.99 -5.80
N ALA A 406 16.41 46.36 -5.75
CA ALA A 406 15.23 46.89 -5.07
C ALA A 406 15.12 46.42 -3.61
N TRP A 407 15.92 45.42 -3.24
CA TRP A 407 15.95 44.85 -1.90
C TRP A 407 17.06 45.52 -1.09
N THR A 408 16.70 46.28 -0.06
CA THR A 408 17.70 46.81 0.88
C THR A 408 18.38 45.66 1.61
N SER A 409 19.71 45.69 1.68
CA SER A 409 20.50 44.73 2.44
C SER A 409 20.04 44.69 3.90
N VAL A 410 19.41 43.59 4.30
CA VAL A 410 19.23 43.26 5.71
C VAL A 410 20.63 42.91 6.22
N ARG A 411 21.15 43.75 7.12
CA ARG A 411 22.47 43.59 7.74
C ARG A 411 22.65 42.18 8.30
N ASP A 412 23.82 41.63 8.03
CA ASP A 412 24.48 40.47 8.63
C ASP A 412 23.70 39.79 9.78
N VAL A 413 23.00 38.71 9.47
CA VAL A 413 22.65 37.70 10.47
C VAL A 413 23.59 36.53 10.25
N GLY A 414 24.48 36.31 11.22
CA GLY A 414 25.58 35.36 11.16
C GLY A 414 25.14 33.95 10.79
N MET A 415 25.60 33.49 9.63
CA MET A 415 25.62 32.07 9.27
C MET A 415 26.73 31.38 10.08
N THR A 416 26.37 30.67 11.14
CA THR A 416 27.26 29.69 11.78
C THR A 416 26.82 28.29 11.39
N GLY A 417 27.68 27.57 10.66
CA GLY A 417 27.52 26.15 10.37
C GLY A 417 28.41 25.71 9.22
N GLY A 418 29.63 25.27 9.53
CA GLY A 418 30.66 24.95 8.55
C GLY A 418 30.29 23.80 7.60
N MET A 419 30.47 24.04 6.31
CA MET A 419 30.57 23.01 5.27
C MET A 419 32.04 22.61 5.12
N GLN A 420 32.36 21.35 5.41
CA GLN A 420 33.58 20.71 4.94
C GLN A 420 33.32 20.16 3.53
N GLU A 421 34.16 20.57 2.58
CA GLU A 421 34.16 20.07 1.21
C GLU A 421 34.59 18.61 1.14
N MET A 422 33.98 17.84 0.22
CA MET A 422 34.50 16.57 -0.28
C MET A 422 34.68 16.64 -1.81
N PRO A 423 35.67 15.92 -2.37
CA PRO A 423 36.22 16.24 -3.68
C PRO A 423 35.37 15.69 -4.83
N ARG A 424 35.37 16.44 -5.94
CA ARG A 424 34.86 16.01 -7.24
C ARG A 424 35.73 14.88 -7.81
N GLN A 425 35.10 13.81 -8.29
CA GLN A 425 35.71 12.90 -9.25
C GLN A 425 35.02 13.00 -10.61
N THR A 426 35.87 13.16 -11.61
CA THR A 426 35.62 13.28 -13.04
C THR A 426 35.29 11.95 -13.71
N SER A 427 34.58 12.07 -14.83
CA SER A 427 34.09 11.05 -15.76
C SER A 427 35.09 9.98 -16.23
N MET A 428 34.59 8.84 -16.73
CA MET A 428 34.59 8.55 -18.17
C MET A 428 33.82 7.27 -18.55
N ASN A 429 33.06 7.40 -19.66
CA ASN A 429 32.73 6.46 -20.74
C ASN A 429 32.07 5.11 -20.38
N GLY A 430 30.98 4.67 -21.02
CA GLY A 430 30.50 4.96 -22.36
C GLY A 430 30.45 3.66 -23.16
N ASN A 431 29.26 3.04 -23.23
CA ASN A 431 28.76 2.27 -24.37
C ASN A 431 27.34 1.78 -24.07
N LEU A 432 26.36 2.57 -24.52
CA LEU A 432 24.96 2.16 -24.59
C LEU A 432 24.76 1.35 -25.88
N LEU A 433 24.35 0.09 -25.73
CA LEU A 433 23.90 -0.75 -26.85
C LEU A 433 22.47 -0.34 -27.25
N PRO A 434 22.11 -0.41 -28.55
CA PRO A 434 20.80 0.01 -29.02
C PRO A 434 19.69 -0.96 -28.60
N ALA A 435 18.59 -0.40 -28.12
CA ALA A 435 17.37 -1.13 -27.78
C ALA A 435 16.80 -1.84 -29.02
N GLN A 436 16.82 -3.17 -29.01
CA GLN A 436 16.12 -3.99 -30.00
C GLN A 436 14.62 -3.96 -29.73
N LYS A 437 13.84 -3.69 -30.77
CA LYS A 437 12.38 -3.79 -30.78
C LYS A 437 11.96 -5.21 -30.42
N ALA A 438 11.17 -5.35 -29.36
CA ALA A 438 10.58 -6.62 -28.96
C ALA A 438 9.55 -7.07 -30.02
N SER A 439 9.81 -8.23 -30.63
CA SER A 439 8.82 -8.98 -31.40
C SER A 439 7.67 -9.44 -30.50
N PRO A 440 6.48 -9.77 -31.04
CA PRO A 440 5.37 -10.27 -30.23
C PRO A 440 5.80 -11.59 -29.59
N ALA A 441 5.94 -11.59 -28.26
CA ALA A 441 6.28 -12.79 -27.54
C ALA A 441 5.13 -13.78 -27.69
N VAL A 442 5.42 -14.94 -28.26
CA VAL A 442 4.65 -16.17 -28.00
C VAL A 442 4.57 -16.29 -26.48
N SER A 443 3.38 -16.11 -25.90
CA SER A 443 3.24 -16.21 -24.44
C SER A 443 3.52 -17.66 -24.07
N ALA A 444 4.72 -17.91 -23.52
CA ALA A 444 5.01 -19.20 -22.90
C ALA A 444 3.89 -19.50 -21.89
N PRO A 445 3.37 -20.74 -21.85
CA PRO A 445 2.35 -21.10 -20.88
C PRO A 445 2.84 -20.73 -19.47
N PRO A 446 2.02 -20.04 -18.67
CA PRO A 446 2.42 -19.59 -17.35
C PRO A 446 2.80 -20.81 -16.50
N ARG A 447 3.97 -20.75 -15.87
CA ARG A 447 4.35 -21.72 -14.83
C ARG A 447 3.65 -21.32 -13.54
N SER A 448 2.57 -22.02 -13.19
CA SER A 448 1.87 -21.82 -11.92
C SER A 448 2.72 -22.28 -10.75
N LEU A 449 2.66 -21.54 -9.65
CA LEU A 449 3.16 -22.02 -8.36
C LEU A 449 2.21 -23.11 -7.85
N GLU A 450 2.75 -24.22 -7.39
CA GLU A 450 1.97 -25.34 -6.86
C GLU A 450 2.47 -25.74 -5.48
N PHE A 451 1.56 -26.25 -4.63
CA PHE A 451 1.94 -26.80 -3.35
C PHE A 451 2.70 -28.13 -3.53
N CYS A 452 3.74 -28.33 -2.72
CA CYS A 452 4.49 -29.58 -2.64
C CYS A 452 3.55 -30.78 -2.38
N PRO A 453 3.94 -32.00 -2.80
CA PRO A 453 3.26 -33.23 -2.39
C PRO A 453 2.99 -33.28 -0.88
N GLY A 454 1.73 -33.55 -0.54
CA GLY A 454 1.22 -33.62 0.83
C GLY A 454 1.35 -32.37 1.70
N CYS A 455 1.63 -31.20 1.12
CA CYS A 455 1.77 -29.95 1.88
C CYS A 455 0.57 -29.73 2.83
N PRO A 456 0.81 -29.43 4.12
CA PRO A 456 -0.28 -29.21 5.09
C PRO A 456 -1.13 -27.99 4.73
N HIS A 457 -0.58 -27.01 4.03
CA HIS A 457 -1.34 -25.83 3.59
C HIS A 457 -2.36 -26.17 2.50
N ARG A 458 -2.06 -27.14 1.61
CA ARG A 458 -3.05 -27.69 0.66
C ARG A 458 -4.21 -28.34 1.43
N MET A 459 -3.91 -29.12 2.47
CA MET A 459 -4.93 -29.71 3.35
C MET A 459 -5.81 -28.63 3.98
N THR A 460 -5.21 -27.57 4.52
CA THR A 460 -5.94 -26.45 5.14
C THR A 460 -6.89 -25.76 4.17
N TYR A 461 -6.42 -25.41 2.96
CA TYR A 461 -7.30 -24.77 1.96
C TYR A 461 -8.38 -25.72 1.43
N TYR A 462 -8.06 -27.00 1.25
CA TYR A 462 -9.07 -28.01 0.90
C TYR A 462 -10.14 -28.13 1.99
N ALA A 463 -9.73 -28.18 3.26
CA ALA A 463 -10.63 -28.19 4.41
C ALA A 463 -11.49 -26.93 4.46
N LEU A 464 -10.90 -25.76 4.21
CA LEU A 464 -11.61 -24.48 4.15
C LEU A 464 -12.65 -24.46 3.03
N ASN A 465 -12.31 -24.92 1.82
CA ASN A 465 -13.27 -25.00 0.73
C ASN A 465 -14.42 -25.96 1.06
N ARG A 466 -14.14 -27.09 1.73
CA ARG A 466 -15.20 -28.00 2.23
C ARG A 466 -16.05 -27.36 3.31
N ALA A 467 -15.46 -26.62 4.25
CA ALA A 467 -16.18 -25.89 5.28
C ALA A 467 -17.12 -24.85 4.65
N ILE A 468 -16.61 -24.05 3.70
CA ILE A 468 -17.38 -23.05 2.94
C ILE A 468 -18.58 -23.70 2.23
N GLU A 469 -18.35 -24.79 1.49
CA GLU A 469 -19.42 -25.52 0.79
C GLU A 469 -20.47 -26.09 1.74
N GLN A 470 -20.05 -26.69 2.86
CA GLN A 470 -20.96 -27.25 3.86
C GLN A 470 -21.78 -26.18 4.60
N LEU A 471 -21.27 -24.95 4.69
CA LEU A 471 -22.00 -23.78 5.19
C LEU A 471 -22.95 -23.17 4.15
N GLY A 472 -23.02 -23.73 2.94
CA GLY A 472 -23.90 -23.27 1.87
C GLY A 472 -23.36 -22.07 1.09
N TYR A 473 -22.08 -21.72 1.27
CA TYR A 473 -21.40 -20.68 0.49
C TYR A 473 -20.66 -21.29 -0.69
N THR A 474 -20.42 -20.47 -1.71
CA THR A 474 -19.42 -20.73 -2.75
C THR A 474 -18.09 -20.05 -2.38
N GLN A 475 -17.00 -20.45 -3.03
CA GLN A 475 -15.70 -19.80 -2.84
C GLN A 475 -15.71 -18.33 -3.26
N ASP A 476 -16.63 -17.94 -4.15
CA ASP A 476 -16.80 -16.55 -4.57
C ASP A 476 -17.60 -15.72 -3.55
N ASP A 477 -18.35 -16.35 -2.65
CA ASP A 477 -19.08 -15.68 -1.57
C ASP A 477 -18.15 -15.29 -0.41
N VAL A 478 -17.09 -16.05 -0.16
CA VAL A 478 -16.16 -15.85 0.97
C VAL A 478 -14.86 -15.22 0.51
N ILE A 479 -14.58 -14.00 1.00
CA ILE A 479 -13.31 -13.32 0.70
C ILE A 479 -12.23 -13.90 1.62
N THR A 480 -11.14 -14.41 1.05
CA THR A 480 -9.93 -14.72 1.84
C THR A 480 -8.80 -13.79 1.43
N ALA A 481 -8.50 -12.82 2.29
CA ALA A 481 -7.33 -11.98 2.15
C ALA A 481 -6.08 -12.81 2.43
N GLY A 482 -5.24 -12.99 1.41
CA GLY A 482 -4.02 -13.78 1.49
C GLY A 482 -2.80 -12.93 1.82
N ASP A 483 -1.72 -13.63 2.18
CA ASP A 483 -0.44 -13.04 2.55
C ASP A 483 0.72 -13.68 1.78
N VAL A 484 1.84 -12.95 1.69
CA VAL A 484 3.06 -13.42 1.01
C VAL A 484 3.57 -14.66 1.73
N GLY A 485 3.88 -15.71 0.98
CA GLY A 485 4.25 -17.01 1.55
C GLY A 485 3.71 -18.18 0.74
N CYS A 486 3.86 -19.41 1.24
CA CYS A 486 3.16 -20.57 0.67
C CYS A 486 1.63 -20.35 0.64
N THR A 487 1.11 -19.47 1.49
CA THR A 487 -0.30 -19.06 1.55
C THR A 487 -0.86 -18.59 0.22
N ILE A 488 -0.12 -17.77 -0.55
CA ILE A 488 -0.70 -17.21 -1.78
C ILE A 488 -0.92 -18.26 -2.87
N ILE A 489 -0.25 -19.42 -2.80
CA ILE A 489 -0.45 -20.54 -3.71
C ILE A 489 -1.92 -21.03 -3.67
N GLY A 490 -2.63 -20.81 -2.56
CA GLY A 490 -4.06 -21.10 -2.43
C GLY A 490 -4.95 -20.31 -3.40
N MET A 491 -4.44 -19.31 -4.13
CA MET A 491 -5.18 -18.62 -5.19
C MET A 491 -5.33 -19.45 -6.47
N ASN A 492 -4.45 -20.45 -6.68
CA ASN A 492 -4.40 -21.23 -7.90
C ASN A 492 -5.43 -22.36 -7.88
N ALA A 493 -5.90 -22.74 -9.05
CA ALA A 493 -6.71 -23.94 -9.22
C ALA A 493 -5.96 -25.18 -8.71
N PRO A 494 -6.66 -26.15 -8.09
CA PRO A 494 -8.11 -26.19 -7.91
C PRO A 494 -8.61 -25.59 -6.58
N LEU A 495 -7.74 -24.90 -5.83
CA LEU A 495 -8.09 -24.40 -4.51
C LEU A 495 -8.81 -23.07 -4.57
N ASP A 496 -8.41 -22.14 -5.44
CA ASP A 496 -9.20 -20.94 -5.75
C ASP A 496 -9.69 -20.15 -4.49
N THR A 497 -8.89 -20.14 -3.42
CA THR A 497 -9.33 -19.64 -2.11
C THR A 497 -8.81 -18.24 -1.80
N CYS A 498 -7.54 -17.93 -2.13
CA CYS A 498 -6.90 -16.64 -1.79
C CYS A 498 -7.15 -15.56 -2.85
N TRP A 499 -7.50 -14.35 -2.42
CA TRP A 499 -7.94 -13.26 -3.31
C TRP A 499 -6.92 -12.13 -3.45
N THR A 500 -6.08 -11.94 -2.43
CA THR A 500 -5.18 -10.79 -2.33
C THR A 500 -3.80 -11.21 -1.85
N GLU A 501 -2.80 -10.41 -2.21
CA GLU A 501 -1.44 -10.47 -1.68
C GLU A 501 -0.80 -9.09 -1.87
N VAL A 502 -0.36 -8.47 -0.78
CA VAL A 502 0.20 -7.11 -0.78
C VAL A 502 1.64 -7.11 -0.30
N SER A 503 1.83 -7.44 0.97
CA SER A 503 3.12 -7.53 1.65
C SER A 503 2.92 -8.37 2.91
N MET A 504 4.01 -8.81 3.54
CA MET A 504 3.94 -9.68 4.71
C MET A 504 3.17 -9.00 5.86
N GLY A 505 2.08 -9.65 6.29
CA GLY A 505 1.22 -9.24 7.40
C GLY A 505 0.00 -8.41 7.00
N ALA A 506 -0.14 -8.08 5.72
CA ALA A 506 -1.17 -7.15 5.24
C ALA A 506 -2.59 -7.73 5.21
N SER A 507 -2.72 -9.06 5.20
CA SER A 507 -4.02 -9.74 5.06
C SER A 507 -5.05 -9.31 6.11
N ILE A 508 -4.63 -9.14 7.36
CA ILE A 508 -5.50 -8.73 8.48
C ILE A 508 -6.02 -7.30 8.28
N GLY A 509 -5.13 -6.34 7.98
CA GLY A 509 -5.50 -4.94 7.79
C GLY A 509 -6.45 -4.76 6.61
N ILE A 510 -6.17 -5.42 5.48
CA ILE A 510 -7.05 -5.41 4.31
C ILE A 510 -8.41 -6.00 4.65
N ALA A 511 -8.46 -7.16 5.32
CA ALA A 511 -9.71 -7.80 5.72
C ALA A 511 -10.54 -6.94 6.69
N GLN A 512 -9.89 -6.31 7.67
CA GLN A 512 -10.53 -5.34 8.56
C GLN A 512 -11.11 -4.16 7.78
N GLY A 513 -10.35 -3.59 6.84
CA GLY A 513 -10.81 -2.50 5.98
C GLY A 513 -12.05 -2.86 5.14
N LEU A 514 -12.07 -4.08 4.57
CA LEU A 514 -13.25 -4.59 3.85
C LEU A 514 -14.49 -4.66 4.75
N LYS A 515 -14.36 -5.17 5.98
CA LYS A 515 -15.48 -5.21 6.94
C LYS A 515 -15.93 -3.80 7.34
N GLN A 516 -14.99 -2.89 7.62
CA GLN A 516 -15.29 -1.50 7.98
C GLN A 516 -15.95 -0.71 6.84
N ALA A 517 -15.69 -1.09 5.59
CA ALA A 517 -16.36 -0.55 4.42
C ALA A 517 -17.82 -0.98 4.29
N GLY A 518 -18.25 -2.00 5.04
CA GLY A 518 -19.61 -2.54 4.97
C GLY A 518 -19.74 -3.81 4.13
N ILE A 519 -18.66 -4.56 3.90
CA ILE A 519 -18.77 -5.90 3.29
C ILE A 519 -19.44 -6.86 4.29
N GLU A 520 -20.67 -7.27 3.97
CA GLU A 520 -21.49 -8.13 4.83
C GLU A 520 -21.08 -9.61 4.75
N ARG A 521 -20.71 -10.08 3.55
CA ARG A 521 -20.29 -11.47 3.32
C ARG A 521 -19.05 -11.85 4.16
N PRO A 522 -18.81 -13.15 4.40
CA PRO A 522 -17.68 -13.60 5.21
C PRO A 522 -16.34 -13.10 4.63
N VAL A 523 -15.49 -12.57 5.50
CA VAL A 523 -14.13 -12.13 5.17
C VAL A 523 -13.17 -12.82 6.14
N LEU A 524 -12.17 -13.49 5.58
CA LEU A 524 -11.13 -14.22 6.29
C LEU A 524 -9.77 -13.62 5.95
N ALA A 525 -8.79 -13.82 6.84
CA ALA A 525 -7.38 -13.57 6.57
C ALA A 525 -6.60 -14.89 6.66
N ALA A 526 -5.66 -15.13 5.76
CA ALA A 526 -4.80 -16.31 5.76
C ALA A 526 -3.33 -15.91 5.63
N MET A 527 -2.49 -16.34 6.58
CA MET A 527 -1.06 -16.02 6.60
C MET A 527 -0.21 -17.20 7.09
N GLY A 528 1.05 -17.27 6.68
CA GLY A 528 2.03 -18.18 7.27
C GLY A 528 2.51 -17.74 8.66
N ASP A 529 3.07 -18.67 9.41
CA ASP A 529 3.81 -18.46 10.67
C ASP A 529 4.93 -17.40 10.56
N GLY A 530 5.84 -17.53 9.60
CA GLY A 530 6.92 -16.56 9.38
C GLY A 530 6.39 -15.14 9.12
N THR A 531 5.29 -15.05 8.37
CA THR A 531 4.57 -13.80 8.09
C THR A 531 3.87 -13.24 9.34
N PHE A 532 3.29 -14.11 10.17
CA PHE A 532 2.70 -13.74 11.45
C PHE A 532 3.75 -13.10 12.38
N TYR A 533 4.92 -13.72 12.53
CA TYR A 533 6.02 -13.16 13.31
C TYR A 533 6.58 -11.85 12.74
N HIS A 534 6.59 -11.71 11.40
CA HIS A 534 7.15 -10.53 10.77
C HIS A 534 6.31 -9.27 11.05
N ASN A 535 5.02 -9.30 10.73
CA ASN A 535 4.13 -8.13 10.85
C ASN A 535 2.67 -8.48 11.19
N GLY A 536 2.29 -9.76 11.23
CA GLY A 536 0.91 -10.16 11.52
C GLY A 536 0.45 -9.83 12.95
N ILE A 537 1.36 -9.80 13.92
CA ILE A 537 1.04 -9.46 15.33
C ILE A 537 0.44 -8.06 15.45
N ALA A 538 1.01 -7.07 14.75
CA ALA A 538 0.51 -5.70 14.78
C ALA A 538 -0.90 -5.62 14.15
N GLY A 539 -1.09 -6.23 12.97
CA GLY A 539 -2.42 -6.30 12.35
C GLY A 539 -3.46 -6.96 13.25
N LEU A 540 -3.08 -8.04 13.94
CA LEU A 540 -3.98 -8.74 14.87
C LEU A 540 -4.39 -7.87 16.07
N LEU A 541 -3.43 -7.18 16.70
CA LEU A 541 -3.71 -6.23 17.79
C LEU A 541 -4.73 -5.16 17.35
N ASN A 542 -4.55 -4.63 16.14
CA ASN A 542 -5.46 -3.64 15.57
C ASN A 542 -6.87 -4.19 15.37
N ALA A 543 -6.98 -5.38 14.75
CA ALA A 543 -8.26 -6.02 14.49
C ALA A 543 -9.02 -6.30 15.79
N VAL A 544 -8.34 -6.83 16.82
CA VAL A 544 -8.94 -7.07 18.14
C VAL A 544 -9.43 -5.75 18.76
N GLN A 545 -8.60 -4.71 18.75
CA GLN A 545 -8.98 -3.40 19.31
C GLN A 545 -10.17 -2.77 18.56
N SER A 546 -10.28 -2.98 17.25
CA SER A 546 -11.39 -2.48 16.44
C SER A 546 -12.70 -3.22 16.69
N GLY A 547 -12.66 -4.43 17.27
CA GLY A 547 -13.83 -5.27 17.47
C GLY A 547 -14.44 -5.84 16.18
N VAL A 548 -13.65 -5.93 15.10
CA VAL A 548 -14.12 -6.45 13.81
C VAL A 548 -14.42 -7.95 13.87
N ASN A 549 -15.44 -8.40 13.14
CA ASN A 549 -15.71 -9.82 12.94
C ASN A 549 -14.81 -10.34 11.81
N LEU A 550 -13.77 -11.09 12.17
CA LEU A 550 -12.74 -11.58 11.25
C LEU A 550 -12.17 -12.92 11.74
N THR A 551 -12.13 -13.92 10.86
CA THR A 551 -11.41 -15.16 11.11
C THR A 551 -10.02 -15.08 10.50
N LEU A 552 -8.99 -15.34 11.29
CA LEU A 552 -7.60 -15.46 10.88
C LEU A 552 -7.16 -16.92 10.89
N ILE A 553 -6.60 -17.38 9.78
CA ILE A 553 -6.02 -18.71 9.64
C ILE A 553 -4.50 -18.54 9.57
N ILE A 554 -3.79 -19.08 10.56
CA ILE A 554 -2.33 -19.11 10.59
C ILE A 554 -1.87 -20.50 10.14
N LEU A 555 -1.10 -20.52 9.06
CA LEU A 555 -0.57 -21.72 8.44
C LEU A 555 0.84 -21.96 8.99
N ASP A 556 0.95 -22.76 10.05
CA ASP A 556 2.19 -23.01 10.79
C ASP A 556 2.86 -24.29 10.31
N ASN A 557 4.02 -24.14 9.66
CA ASN A 557 4.89 -25.25 9.28
C ASN A 557 6.26 -25.19 9.98
N SER A 558 6.38 -24.26 10.93
CA SER A 558 7.52 -23.88 11.76
C SER A 558 8.76 -23.48 10.97
N ARG A 559 8.60 -22.92 9.76
CA ARG A 559 9.69 -22.52 8.85
C ARG A 559 9.26 -21.43 7.84
N SER A 560 10.25 -20.63 7.43
CA SER A 560 10.16 -19.88 6.17
C SER A 560 10.47 -20.80 4.98
N ALA A 561 9.44 -21.51 4.50
CA ALA A 561 9.61 -22.63 3.56
C ALA A 561 10.03 -22.23 2.13
N MET A 562 9.30 -21.32 1.47
CA MET A 562 9.51 -21.01 0.03
C MET A 562 10.91 -20.48 -0.29
N THR A 563 11.56 -19.80 0.67
CA THR A 563 12.87 -19.17 0.47
C THR A 563 14.03 -20.13 0.71
N GLY A 564 13.78 -21.39 1.08
CA GLY A 564 14.81 -22.38 1.34
C GLY A 564 14.83 -22.93 2.78
N MET A 565 13.66 -23.07 3.41
CA MET A 565 13.51 -23.75 4.71
C MET A 565 14.27 -23.10 5.88
N GLN A 566 14.42 -21.78 5.85
CA GLN A 566 15.10 -21.06 6.93
C GLN A 566 14.37 -21.25 8.27
N PRO A 567 15.10 -21.39 9.38
CA PRO A 567 14.49 -21.32 10.69
C PRO A 567 13.92 -19.92 10.93
N ASP A 568 12.77 -19.89 11.58
CA ASP A 568 12.07 -18.69 12.02
C ASP A 568 11.85 -18.76 13.55
N PRO A 569 11.20 -17.75 14.17
CA PRO A 569 10.95 -17.76 15.60
C PRO A 569 10.18 -18.99 16.12
N GLY A 570 9.38 -19.66 15.29
CA GLY A 570 8.63 -20.87 15.66
C GLY A 570 9.48 -22.14 15.65
N THR A 571 10.57 -22.17 14.88
CA THR A 571 11.37 -23.39 14.66
C THR A 571 12.04 -23.97 15.92
N GLY A 572 12.39 -23.14 16.90
CA GLY A 572 13.15 -23.58 18.08
C GLY A 572 14.61 -23.97 17.79
N LYS A 573 15.15 -23.57 16.63
CA LYS A 573 16.56 -23.76 16.25
C LYS A 573 17.09 -22.51 15.56
N ARG A 574 18.38 -22.22 15.72
CA ARG A 574 19.08 -21.16 14.99
C ARG A 574 19.51 -21.63 13.60
N ALA A 575 20.03 -20.71 12.79
CA ALA A 575 20.52 -20.98 11.44
C ALA A 575 21.65 -22.03 11.39
N ASP A 576 22.46 -22.13 12.44
CA ASP A 576 23.52 -23.14 12.60
C ASP A 576 23.03 -24.51 13.12
N GLY A 577 21.71 -24.66 13.32
CA GLY A 577 21.09 -25.87 13.86
C GLY A 577 21.10 -25.98 15.38
N SER A 578 21.77 -25.06 16.09
CA SER A 578 21.78 -25.06 17.57
C SER A 578 20.37 -24.78 18.12
N PRO A 579 20.00 -25.37 19.28
CA PRO A 579 18.72 -25.10 19.91
C PRO A 579 18.50 -23.60 20.20
N SER A 580 17.26 -23.14 20.05
CA SER A 580 16.81 -21.78 20.33
C SER A 580 15.45 -21.80 21.01
N VAL A 581 15.03 -20.69 21.61
CA VAL A 581 13.66 -20.57 22.14
C VAL A 581 12.68 -20.50 20.97
N SER A 582 11.66 -21.37 20.99
CA SER A 582 10.52 -21.31 20.05
C SER A 582 9.46 -20.36 20.60
N ALA A 583 8.98 -19.45 19.76
CA ALA A 583 7.86 -18.57 20.06
C ALA A 583 6.54 -19.32 19.84
N ASP A 584 5.67 -19.35 20.84
CA ASP A 584 4.36 -20.01 20.73
C ASP A 584 3.32 -19.04 20.13
N ILE A 585 2.86 -19.31 18.91
CA ILE A 585 1.84 -18.52 18.20
C ILE A 585 0.56 -18.38 19.02
N ALA A 586 0.05 -19.46 19.61
CA ALA A 586 -1.21 -19.43 20.37
C ALA A 586 -1.10 -18.55 21.63
N MET A 587 0.07 -18.52 22.28
CA MET A 587 0.33 -17.63 23.40
C MET A 587 0.39 -16.17 22.97
N ILE A 588 1.06 -15.86 21.85
CA ILE A 588 1.12 -14.50 21.30
C ILE A 588 -0.28 -14.03 20.90
N VAL A 589 -1.05 -14.87 20.20
CA VAL A 589 -2.42 -14.59 19.77
C VAL A 589 -3.33 -14.30 20.97
N ARG A 590 -3.27 -15.11 22.03
CA ARG A 590 -4.00 -14.82 23.29
C ARG A 590 -3.52 -13.53 23.94
N GLY A 591 -2.21 -13.26 23.92
CA GLY A 591 -1.63 -12.01 24.39
C GLY A 591 -2.11 -10.78 23.63
N CYS A 592 -2.55 -10.93 22.38
CA CYS A 592 -3.18 -9.87 21.58
C CYS A 592 -4.66 -9.63 21.96
N GLY A 593 -5.25 -10.47 22.82
CA GLY A 593 -6.64 -10.34 23.29
C GLY A 593 -7.67 -11.19 22.54
N VAL A 594 -7.23 -12.16 21.73
CA VAL A 594 -8.15 -13.08 21.04
C VAL A 594 -8.68 -14.14 22.01
N GLU A 595 -10.01 -14.26 22.11
CA GLU A 595 -10.66 -15.26 22.97
C GLU A 595 -10.74 -16.64 22.30
N TYR A 596 -11.10 -16.69 21.01
CA TYR A 596 -11.17 -17.93 20.24
C TYR A 596 -9.82 -18.26 19.60
N VAL A 597 -9.09 -19.19 20.19
CA VAL A 597 -7.80 -19.68 19.68
C VAL A 597 -7.79 -21.20 19.65
N LYS A 598 -7.74 -21.78 18.44
CA LYS A 598 -7.71 -23.24 18.24
C LYS A 598 -6.49 -23.66 17.44
N ARG A 599 -5.75 -24.66 17.92
CA ARG A 599 -4.76 -25.41 17.14
C ARG A 599 -5.44 -26.62 16.52
N SER A 600 -5.22 -26.84 15.24
CA SER A 600 -5.72 -28.00 14.52
C SER A 600 -4.67 -28.54 13.56
N ASN A 601 -4.55 -29.86 13.49
CA ASN A 601 -3.65 -30.52 12.55
C ASN A 601 -4.37 -30.67 11.20
N PRO A 602 -3.88 -30.09 10.11
CA PRO A 602 -4.53 -30.18 8.80
C PRO A 602 -4.71 -31.61 8.27
N TYR A 603 -3.91 -32.58 8.74
CA TYR A 603 -4.06 -33.98 8.38
C TYR A 603 -5.27 -34.67 9.03
N ASP A 604 -5.84 -34.09 10.09
CA ASP A 604 -7.15 -34.48 10.65
C ASP A 604 -8.25 -33.66 9.98
N LEU A 605 -8.59 -34.06 8.75
CA LEU A 605 -9.46 -33.29 7.87
C LEU A 605 -10.86 -33.01 8.46
N PRO A 606 -11.59 -33.99 9.04
CA PRO A 606 -12.91 -33.73 9.63
C PRO A 606 -12.86 -32.70 10.76
N LYS A 607 -11.88 -32.81 11.65
CA LYS A 607 -11.69 -31.86 12.75
C LYS A 607 -11.29 -30.48 12.24
N MET A 608 -10.48 -30.42 11.19
CA MET A 608 -10.08 -29.15 10.57
C MET A 608 -11.29 -28.43 9.96
N ILE A 609 -12.16 -29.15 9.26
CA ILE A 609 -13.41 -28.60 8.70
C ILE A 609 -14.29 -28.04 9.82
N ASP A 610 -14.56 -28.82 10.87
CA ASP A 610 -15.37 -28.42 12.03
C ASP A 610 -14.80 -27.17 12.72
N THR A 611 -13.49 -27.15 12.97
CA THR A 611 -12.80 -26.01 13.59
C THR A 611 -12.92 -24.74 12.74
N LEU A 612 -12.81 -24.85 11.42
CA LEU A 612 -12.95 -23.70 10.52
C LEU A 612 -14.38 -23.18 10.49
N GLN A 613 -15.39 -24.07 10.48
CA GLN A 613 -16.80 -23.69 10.54
C GLN A 613 -17.14 -22.97 11.84
N ASP A 614 -16.66 -23.47 12.98
CA ASP A 614 -16.84 -22.83 14.27
C ASP A 614 -16.18 -21.44 14.32
N ALA A 615 -14.97 -21.32 13.80
CA ALA A 615 -14.24 -20.05 13.77
C ALA A 615 -14.94 -18.99 12.91
N MET A 616 -15.49 -19.38 11.75
CA MET A 616 -16.23 -18.50 10.85
C MET A 616 -17.53 -17.96 11.47
N HIS A 617 -18.15 -18.68 12.39
CA HIS A 617 -19.35 -18.23 13.11
C HIS A 617 -19.05 -17.44 14.39
N HIS A 618 -17.81 -17.45 14.86
CA HIS A 618 -17.45 -16.80 16.11
C HIS A 618 -17.56 -15.27 15.98
N PRO A 619 -18.27 -14.58 16.89
CA PRO A 619 -18.33 -13.13 16.90
C PRO A 619 -16.98 -12.51 17.31
N GLY A 620 -16.60 -11.39 16.69
CA GLY A 620 -15.29 -10.77 16.88
C GLY A 620 -14.18 -11.49 16.13
N VAL A 621 -12.95 -11.35 16.61
CA VAL A 621 -11.77 -11.96 15.99
C VAL A 621 -11.61 -13.40 16.48
N SER A 622 -11.48 -14.34 15.55
CA SER A 622 -11.18 -15.76 15.82
C SER A 622 -9.91 -16.20 15.12
N VAL A 623 -9.12 -17.07 15.75
CA VAL A 623 -7.84 -17.55 15.19
C VAL A 623 -7.77 -19.07 15.18
N VAL A 624 -7.51 -19.63 14.00
CA VAL A 624 -7.21 -21.05 13.79
C VAL A 624 -5.75 -21.18 13.39
N ILE A 625 -4.99 -21.95 14.17
CA ILE A 625 -3.58 -22.28 13.90
C ILE A 625 -3.56 -23.67 13.29
N ALA A 626 -3.37 -23.72 11.98
CA ALA A 626 -3.25 -24.92 11.18
C ALA A 626 -1.80 -25.41 11.24
N GLU A 627 -1.52 -26.31 12.19
CA GLU A 627 -0.17 -26.68 12.61
C GLU A 627 0.23 -28.06 12.10
N ALA A 628 1.23 -28.12 11.23
CA ALA A 628 1.87 -29.36 10.79
C ALA A 628 3.22 -29.08 10.12
N PRO A 629 4.23 -29.95 10.31
CA PRO A 629 5.56 -29.73 9.73
C PRO A 629 5.53 -29.72 8.20
N CYS A 630 6.43 -28.93 7.61
CA CYS A 630 6.61 -28.88 6.15
C CYS A 630 7.07 -30.25 5.60
N THR A 631 6.41 -30.74 4.54
CA THR A 631 6.65 -32.08 3.98
C THR A 631 7.98 -32.21 3.25
N THR A 632 8.61 -31.11 2.85
CA THR A 632 9.94 -31.12 2.22
C THR A 632 11.06 -31.61 3.15
N GLN A 633 10.76 -31.82 4.44
CA GLN A 633 11.65 -32.51 5.38
C GLN A 633 11.74 -34.03 5.15
N GLY A 634 10.97 -34.59 4.20
CA GLY A 634 11.14 -35.97 3.73
C GLY A 634 10.56 -37.04 4.66
N VAL A 635 9.55 -36.71 5.47
CA VAL A 635 8.93 -37.64 6.42
C VAL A 635 7.61 -38.15 5.84
N LEU A 636 7.47 -39.48 5.73
CA LEU A 636 6.18 -40.13 5.44
C LEU A 636 5.23 -39.92 6.61
N ILE A 637 4.01 -39.47 6.31
CA ILE A 637 2.98 -39.19 7.34
C ILE A 637 2.25 -40.48 7.70
N HIS A 638 1.87 -41.25 6.68
CA HIS A 638 1.25 -42.57 6.80
C HIS A 638 1.95 -43.58 5.88
N GLU A 639 1.40 -44.79 5.77
CA GLU A 639 1.86 -45.78 4.82
C GLU A 639 1.62 -45.30 3.37
N PRO A 640 2.59 -45.51 2.45
CA PRO A 640 2.40 -45.19 1.03
C PRO A 640 1.13 -45.81 0.48
N VAL A 641 0.40 -45.06 -0.33
CA VAL A 641 -0.88 -45.48 -0.91
C VAL A 641 -0.76 -45.67 -2.43
N GLN A 642 -1.61 -46.54 -2.96
CA GLN A 642 -1.76 -46.80 -4.39
C GLN A 642 -3.24 -46.83 -4.77
N VAL A 643 -3.52 -46.63 -6.06
CA VAL A 643 -4.88 -46.74 -6.60
C VAL A 643 -5.15 -48.19 -6.96
N ASP A 644 -6.17 -48.79 -6.35
CA ASP A 644 -6.76 -50.03 -6.82
C ASP A 644 -7.57 -49.75 -8.09
N GLN A 645 -7.01 -50.16 -9.22
CA GLN A 645 -7.61 -49.92 -10.54
C GLN A 645 -8.88 -50.74 -10.79
N ASP A 646 -9.10 -51.82 -10.04
CA ASP A 646 -10.29 -52.66 -10.17
C ASP A 646 -11.43 -52.10 -9.30
N ALA A 647 -11.12 -51.52 -8.14
CA ALA A 647 -12.08 -50.82 -7.30
C ALA A 647 -12.43 -49.41 -7.81
N CYS A 648 -11.53 -48.77 -8.57
CA CYS A 648 -11.74 -47.41 -9.08
C CYS A 648 -12.80 -47.37 -10.20
N MET A 649 -14.01 -46.91 -9.84
CA MET A 649 -15.14 -46.78 -10.77
C MET A 649 -15.14 -45.47 -11.58
N ALA A 650 -14.06 -44.68 -11.54
CA ALA A 650 -13.97 -43.41 -12.24
C ALA A 650 -14.12 -43.52 -13.78
N GLY A 651 -13.84 -44.69 -14.36
CA GLY A 651 -14.16 -44.99 -15.76
C GLY A 651 -13.54 -44.01 -16.78
N ARG A 652 -14.39 -43.39 -17.62
CA ARG A 652 -14.02 -42.30 -18.55
C ARG A 652 -14.36 -40.97 -17.85
N GLY A 653 -13.39 -40.35 -17.19
CA GLY A 653 -13.58 -39.11 -16.41
C GLY A 653 -12.68 -39.00 -15.18
N CYS A 654 -11.52 -39.65 -15.20
CA CYS A 654 -10.56 -39.58 -14.09
C CYS A 654 -10.09 -38.14 -13.83
N GLU A 655 -10.06 -37.33 -14.88
CA GLU A 655 -9.81 -35.89 -14.86
C GLU A 655 -10.82 -35.08 -14.04
N ASP A 656 -12.05 -35.58 -13.85
CA ASP A 656 -13.13 -34.90 -13.11
C ASP A 656 -13.31 -35.47 -11.69
N THR A 657 -12.51 -36.47 -11.30
CA THR A 657 -12.62 -37.09 -9.98
C THR A 657 -12.12 -36.13 -8.88
N PRO A 658 -12.76 -36.08 -7.70
CA PRO A 658 -12.32 -35.19 -6.64
C PRO A 658 -10.88 -35.42 -6.17
N CYS A 659 -10.41 -36.68 -6.17
CA CYS A 659 -9.05 -37.03 -5.79
C CYS A 659 -7.97 -36.47 -6.72
N TYR A 660 -8.33 -36.15 -7.98
CA TYR A 660 -7.46 -35.45 -8.92
C TYR A 660 -7.81 -33.96 -9.01
N HIS A 661 -9.02 -33.64 -9.46
CA HIS A 661 -9.45 -32.29 -9.80
C HIS A 661 -9.64 -31.37 -8.59
N LYS A 662 -10.05 -31.87 -7.42
CA LYS A 662 -10.25 -31.01 -6.23
C LYS A 662 -9.03 -30.96 -5.31
N VAL A 663 -8.22 -32.02 -5.32
CA VAL A 663 -7.01 -32.11 -4.50
C VAL A 663 -5.82 -31.42 -5.18
N GLY A 664 -5.63 -31.64 -6.49
CA GLY A 664 -4.54 -31.03 -7.27
C GLY A 664 -3.15 -31.33 -6.71
N CYS A 665 -2.88 -32.57 -6.28
CA CYS A 665 -1.58 -32.98 -5.76
C CYS A 665 -0.63 -33.39 -6.90
N PRO A 666 0.64 -32.92 -6.94
CA PRO A 666 1.58 -33.27 -8.00
C PRO A 666 1.92 -34.76 -8.05
N SER A 667 1.77 -35.49 -6.94
CA SER A 667 1.97 -36.94 -6.90
C SER A 667 0.76 -37.75 -7.36
N VAL A 668 -0.37 -37.10 -7.67
CA VAL A 668 -1.54 -37.76 -8.26
C VAL A 668 -1.50 -37.48 -9.77
N LEU A 669 -1.09 -38.48 -10.53
CA LEU A 669 -0.83 -38.39 -11.96
C LEU A 669 -1.99 -38.97 -12.76
N LEU A 670 -2.18 -38.47 -13.98
CA LEU A 670 -2.97 -39.14 -15.00
C LEU A 670 -2.03 -39.93 -15.90
N SER A 671 -2.15 -41.27 -15.88
CA SER A 671 -1.46 -42.12 -16.85
C SER A 671 -2.03 -41.86 -18.25
N LEU A 672 -1.15 -41.49 -19.18
CA LEU A 672 -1.47 -41.26 -20.59
C LEU A 672 -1.09 -42.46 -21.49
N GLU A 673 -0.58 -43.54 -20.89
CA GLU A 673 -0.15 -44.74 -21.64
C GLU A 673 -1.34 -45.58 -22.13
N ASP A 674 -2.50 -45.44 -21.49
CA ASP A 674 -3.74 -46.12 -21.85
C ASP A 674 -4.58 -45.29 -22.84
N LEU A 675 -5.40 -45.96 -23.65
CA LEU A 675 -6.46 -45.33 -24.46
C LEU A 675 -7.49 -44.52 -23.63
N LYS A 676 -7.44 -44.63 -22.29
CA LYS A 676 -8.29 -43.91 -21.33
C LYS A 676 -7.42 -43.44 -20.15
N PRO A 677 -7.45 -42.15 -19.76
CA PRO A 677 -6.66 -41.65 -18.64
C PRO A 677 -7.05 -42.36 -17.35
N ARG A 678 -6.06 -42.82 -16.58
CA ARG A 678 -6.27 -43.42 -15.25
C ARG A 678 -5.50 -42.66 -14.19
N VAL A 679 -6.09 -42.48 -13.02
CA VAL A 679 -5.38 -41.91 -11.87
C VAL A 679 -4.35 -42.91 -11.36
N ALA A 680 -3.12 -42.45 -11.17
CA ALA A 680 -2.03 -43.17 -10.52
C ALA A 680 -1.38 -42.29 -9.45
N ILE A 681 -0.74 -42.91 -8.46
CA ILE A 681 0.01 -42.18 -7.43
C ILE A 681 1.49 -42.46 -7.64
N ASP A 682 2.28 -41.40 -7.83
CA ASP A 682 3.73 -41.50 -7.83
C ASP A 682 4.24 -41.71 -6.40
N THR A 683 4.56 -42.96 -6.09
CA THR A 683 5.05 -43.36 -4.77
C THR A 683 6.45 -42.82 -4.46
N ALA A 684 7.22 -42.36 -5.46
CA ALA A 684 8.54 -41.77 -5.23
C ALA A 684 8.46 -40.37 -4.63
N THR A 685 7.42 -39.60 -4.97
CA THR A 685 7.20 -38.24 -4.47
C THR A 685 6.09 -38.13 -3.41
N CYS A 686 5.23 -39.14 -3.31
CA CYS A 686 4.13 -39.17 -2.35
C CYS A 686 4.64 -39.29 -0.89
N VAL A 687 4.14 -38.40 -0.03
CA VAL A 687 4.41 -38.43 1.42
C VAL A 687 3.29 -39.07 2.25
N ALA A 688 2.34 -39.73 1.58
CA ALA A 688 1.22 -40.44 2.19
C ALA A 688 0.37 -39.59 3.15
N CYS A 689 0.07 -38.34 2.79
CA CYS A 689 -0.74 -37.43 3.62
C CYS A 689 -2.22 -37.82 3.78
N GLY A 690 -2.72 -38.79 3.01
CA GLY A 690 -4.12 -39.25 3.07
C GLY A 690 -5.18 -38.35 2.41
N LEU A 691 -4.82 -37.16 1.90
CA LEU A 691 -5.81 -36.24 1.29
C LEU A 691 -6.59 -36.87 0.14
N CYS A 692 -5.88 -37.53 -0.78
CA CYS A 692 -6.47 -38.17 -1.95
C CYS A 692 -7.38 -39.34 -1.55
N VAL A 693 -7.02 -40.07 -0.48
CA VAL A 693 -7.85 -41.13 0.12
C VAL A 693 -9.16 -40.53 0.62
N ALA A 694 -9.09 -39.47 1.44
CA ALA A 694 -10.28 -38.81 1.98
C ALA A 694 -11.15 -38.14 0.90
N ALA A 695 -10.56 -37.74 -0.23
CA ALA A 695 -11.28 -37.19 -1.36
C ALA A 695 -11.85 -38.25 -2.31
N CYS A 696 -11.46 -39.52 -2.18
CA CYS A 696 -11.88 -40.58 -3.10
C CYS A 696 -13.33 -40.99 -2.81
N PRO A 697 -14.27 -40.86 -3.76
CA PRO A 697 -15.67 -41.26 -3.55
C PRO A 697 -15.90 -42.77 -3.66
N PHE A 698 -14.87 -43.55 -4.02
CA PHE A 698 -14.98 -44.99 -4.32
C PHE A 698 -14.16 -45.86 -3.36
N ASP A 699 -13.50 -45.26 -2.36
CA ASP A 699 -12.56 -45.96 -1.46
C ASP A 699 -11.47 -46.76 -2.22
N ALA A 700 -11.13 -46.32 -3.43
CA ALA A 700 -10.22 -47.02 -4.34
C ALA A 700 -8.73 -46.70 -4.12
N ILE A 701 -8.38 -45.91 -3.10
CA ILE A 701 -6.99 -45.56 -2.78
C ILE A 701 -6.64 -46.21 -1.45
N GLN A 702 -5.73 -47.19 -1.48
CA GLN A 702 -5.45 -48.10 -0.37
C GLN A 702 -3.94 -48.13 -0.04
N PRO A 703 -3.54 -48.48 1.20
CA PRO A 703 -2.13 -48.69 1.55
C PRO A 703 -1.46 -49.75 0.67
N THR A 704 -0.19 -49.55 0.35
CA THR A 704 0.55 -50.42 -0.58
C THR A 704 0.71 -51.84 -0.03
N ALA A 705 0.78 -52.00 1.29
CA ALA A 705 0.89 -53.29 1.97
C ALA A 705 -0.36 -54.19 1.84
N ALA A 706 -1.54 -53.61 1.58
CA ALA A 706 -2.80 -54.37 1.51
C ALA A 706 -2.89 -55.29 0.28
N ARG A 707 -2.06 -55.07 -0.76
CA ARG A 707 -2.05 -55.90 -1.97
C ARG A 707 -1.09 -57.08 -1.88
N GLU A 708 0.00 -56.97 -1.11
CA GLU A 708 0.95 -58.09 -0.92
C GLU A 708 0.30 -59.25 -0.14
N GLU A 709 -0.64 -58.98 0.77
CA GLU A 709 -1.41 -60.03 1.46
C GLU A 709 -2.47 -60.70 0.57
N GLN A 710 -3.01 -60.00 -0.44
CA GLN A 710 -3.96 -60.56 -1.40
C GLN A 710 -3.28 -61.30 -2.57
N GLU A 711 -2.13 -60.83 -3.04
CA GLU A 711 -1.35 -61.48 -4.10
C GLU A 711 -0.45 -62.62 -3.55
N GLY A 712 -0.13 -62.62 -2.26
CA GLY A 712 0.58 -63.72 -1.58
C GLY A 712 -0.14 -65.08 -1.62
N ALA A 713 -1.41 -65.11 -2.02
CA ALA A 713 -2.18 -66.34 -2.24
C ALA A 713 -2.09 -66.89 -3.68
N ILE A 714 -1.51 -66.16 -4.64
CA ILE A 714 -1.44 -66.58 -6.04
C ILE A 714 -0.03 -66.38 -6.60
N ASN A 715 0.79 -67.42 -6.41
CA ASN A 715 1.89 -67.86 -7.29
C ASN A 715 2.64 -66.78 -8.09
N ARG A 716 3.89 -66.49 -7.71
CA ARG A 716 4.95 -66.13 -8.69
C ARG A 716 6.37 -66.35 -8.17
N THR A 717 7.09 -67.11 -8.99
CA THR A 717 8.55 -67.27 -9.06
C THR A 717 9.26 -65.93 -9.28
N PRO A 718 10.49 -65.74 -8.78
CA PRO A 718 11.17 -64.45 -8.81
C PRO A 718 11.91 -64.21 -10.13
N THR A 719 11.60 -63.11 -10.81
CA THR A 719 12.49 -62.51 -11.81
C THR A 719 13.00 -61.17 -11.31
N VAL A 720 14.32 -61.11 -11.23
CA VAL A 720 15.20 -60.04 -10.78
C VAL A 720 15.03 -58.77 -11.61
N PHE A 721 14.82 -57.62 -10.97
CA PHE A 721 15.37 -56.34 -11.42
C PHE A 721 15.76 -55.48 -10.22
N ALA A 722 17.04 -55.12 -10.19
CA ALA A 722 17.74 -54.52 -9.06
C ALA A 722 17.45 -53.01 -8.95
N GLY A 723 16.86 -52.61 -7.82
CA GLY A 723 16.87 -51.23 -7.35
C GLY A 723 18.10 -51.00 -6.46
N LEU A 724 18.95 -50.03 -6.84
CA LEU A 724 20.06 -49.57 -6.02
C LEU A 724 19.54 -49.02 -4.68
N GLN A 725 19.90 -49.69 -3.59
CA GLN A 725 19.74 -49.17 -2.24
C GLN A 725 20.80 -48.09 -1.96
N LEU A 726 20.37 -46.86 -1.73
CA LEU A 726 21.13 -45.86 -0.97
C LEU A 726 20.69 -45.94 0.50
N ARG A 727 21.21 -46.96 1.20
CA ARG A 727 21.33 -46.94 2.67
C ARG A 727 22.81 -46.72 2.98
N HIS A 728 23.21 -45.48 3.19
CA HIS A 728 24.33 -45.15 4.08
C HIS A 728 24.33 -43.63 4.28
N MET A 729 24.01 -43.20 5.49
CA MET A 729 24.54 -42.04 6.24
C MET A 729 23.52 -41.64 7.31
N LEU A 730 23.40 -42.50 8.32
CA LEU A 730 23.02 -42.12 9.69
C LEU A 730 24.18 -42.55 10.56
N GLN A 731 25.06 -41.62 10.88
CA GLN A 731 25.97 -41.60 12.03
C GLN A 731 26.80 -40.31 11.96
N ASP A 732 26.21 -39.23 12.48
CA ASP A 732 26.77 -38.33 13.53
C ASP A 732 25.88 -37.09 13.68
#